data_AF-A0A2K8KTA8-F1
#
_entry.id   AF-A0A2K8KTA8-F1
#
_cell.length_a   1.000
_cell.length_b   1.000
_cell.length_c   1.000
_cell.angle_alpha   90.00
_cell.angle_beta   90.00
_cell.angle_gamma   90.00
#
_symmetry.space_group_name_H-M   'P 1'
#
loop_
_entity.id
_entity.type
_entity.pdbx_description
1 polymer ?
#
loop_
_entity_poly.entity_id
_entity_poly.type
_entity_poly.pdbx_seq_one_letter_code
_entity_poly.pdbx_strand_id
1 'polypeptide(L)'
;MSIRRVGARPRGRCYANLSNKCTLITVGIPFRLYADWDLIPIHFRINTMIKNSALGFCIAATALVLSGCEVPVDDGTSSSTDNNDFTTITRDGNVDVVMNFAMDSAVALVANADITEGTRSLETGLFEYRIIGGSRTRMGISERAVLSRDSSDASEVVGSNLLALDDQGDLTPAMETNFPTKVMYSVGSPSGNKIYLALDPGWFDDEQAVDADGRRIDFSRVIAETKCALMEVTVATNEHSCVAEGIFVQNMNDEYRQAVSGNQKPIQFDGDGNLYFAGTTFSVQEDSWTDCFFDDQNDQEICEIRTNKWLDTTDWQPRIFRRLVGEDTATAITQDNEYIEFFSVLKSGELVYQSRNESTWSAELKMLQGDSVIDLSSGWGLDFFTVDDSNTVIFGAEGSGSAANGLRFARPRAAGGVEKASLDTSLFGGDSGGSGWGNPKPRRLLVGDNGRIYGVFEGGRDTIDANGVHSGWETTLTVYQILPFDGVPKLELVLADGVSWWDWMQNTPFQVSGDTLYYSDSVDVPFLGTANVIIMVDLTTRLQTQLLTPVDGVGRYEIYNWRLAGDELHFSGLKKDNNSVVTGVIETARFTPETDSSVYLTVTESASASGAASAIQDIEVLRAVSTEIDPGDEPNLTFFQSMDNLYSMSIDFSTSMNTASVEENLSLVDGASNPIDMMKIWVNKTLHLIPDLDVTGLSDSTGTAPLAANTAYTLTVAATTNDVFGNALVSDASQTVTTRPSSGWYVDTNETLLYAGRSDGTRKWSTYDLVGASAPDHFELTFDAKNFNWQGVELYLFDVASGLPNQRTDFRMGLGSWSWVDYEDTDNNWHWIDGETRSVFNGSWKTYRIRVFGNDLMVDTKVLGENDTAYEAVGNLTVTDLATRSGTDNRILLRVQEPVGFDNFILNSLDSNGDISMNDVYTEDFSGGIPTAYNTDLTDTYDDIYD
;
A
#
# COMPACT_ATOMS: atom_id res chain seq x y z
N MET A 1 -31.92 -45.91 4.14
CA MET A 1 -33.17 -45.24 3.67
C MET A 1 -32.75 -44.28 2.57
N SER A 2 -32.66 -44.74 1.31
CA SER A 2 -33.64 -44.60 0.20
C SER A 2 -34.19 -43.16 0.05
N ILE A 3 -34.17 -42.50 -1.12
CA ILE A 3 -34.61 -42.92 -2.47
C ILE A 3 -33.90 -42.09 -3.58
N ARG A 4 -33.57 -42.75 -4.71
CA ARG A 4 -33.23 -42.17 -6.03
C ARG A 4 -34.48 -41.76 -6.82
N ARG A 5 -34.40 -40.77 -7.72
CA ARG A 5 -35.06 -40.84 -9.05
C ARG A 5 -34.44 -39.91 -10.11
N VAL A 6 -34.56 -40.38 -11.35
CA VAL A 6 -34.01 -39.94 -12.65
C VAL A 6 -35.15 -39.39 -13.54
N GLY A 7 -34.85 -38.50 -14.49
CA GLY A 7 -35.64 -38.23 -15.72
C GLY A 7 -35.55 -36.76 -16.19
N ALA A 8 -34.92 -36.40 -17.31
CA ALA A 8 -35.28 -36.52 -18.74
C ALA A 8 -36.00 -35.27 -19.34
N ARG A 9 -35.49 -34.79 -20.49
CA ARG A 9 -35.82 -33.56 -21.28
C ARG A 9 -37.25 -33.51 -21.87
N PRO A 10 -37.72 -32.37 -22.45
CA PRO A 10 -37.66 -32.21 -23.92
C PRO A 10 -37.52 -30.77 -24.50
N ARG A 11 -37.30 -30.73 -25.83
CA ARG A 11 -37.15 -29.60 -26.79
C ARG A 11 -38.46 -28.85 -27.10
N GLY A 12 -38.35 -27.61 -27.60
CA GLY A 12 -39.37 -26.95 -28.44
C GLY A 12 -39.00 -25.53 -28.93
N ARG A 13 -38.90 -25.35 -30.26
CA ARG A 13 -38.70 -24.06 -30.98
C ARG A 13 -40.02 -23.29 -31.17
N CYS A 14 -39.95 -21.96 -31.36
CA CYS A 14 -40.84 -21.22 -32.28
C CYS A 14 -40.15 -19.94 -32.82
N TYR A 15 -40.19 -19.77 -34.15
CA TYR A 15 -39.88 -18.55 -34.90
C TYR A 15 -41.17 -17.75 -35.14
N ALA A 16 -41.11 -16.42 -35.19
CA ALA A 16 -42.03 -15.58 -35.97
C ALA A 16 -41.36 -14.26 -36.36
N ASN A 17 -41.62 -13.85 -37.60
CA ASN A 17 -41.01 -12.76 -38.38
C ASN A 17 -42.03 -11.60 -38.52
N LEU A 18 -41.57 -10.42 -39.00
CA LEU A 18 -42.30 -9.20 -39.44
C LEU A 18 -42.69 -8.21 -38.30
N SER A 19 -42.55 -6.87 -38.39
CA SER A 19 -42.44 -5.94 -39.52
C SER A 19 -41.93 -4.56 -39.10
N ASN A 20 -41.34 -3.82 -40.04
CA ASN A 20 -41.06 -2.38 -39.97
C ASN A 20 -42.32 -1.55 -39.66
N LYS A 21 -42.20 -0.52 -38.82
CA LYS A 21 -42.89 0.78 -38.98
C LYS A 21 -42.24 1.87 -38.11
N CYS A 22 -41.67 2.88 -38.78
CA CYS A 22 -41.44 4.20 -38.23
C CYS A 22 -42.77 4.82 -37.78
N THR A 23 -42.81 5.41 -36.59
CA THR A 23 -43.77 6.45 -36.24
C THR A 23 -43.02 7.59 -35.56
N LEU A 24 -42.92 8.70 -36.28
CA LEU A 24 -42.55 10.01 -35.76
C LEU A 24 -43.69 10.49 -34.85
N ILE A 25 -43.42 10.79 -33.59
CA ILE A 25 -44.33 11.54 -32.73
C ILE A 25 -43.63 12.84 -32.35
N THR A 26 -44.03 13.90 -33.05
CA THR A 26 -43.79 15.28 -32.65
C THR A 26 -44.88 15.66 -31.65
N VAL A 27 -44.50 15.99 -30.42
CA VAL A 27 -45.35 16.77 -29.50
C VAL A 27 -44.52 17.96 -29.05
N GLY A 28 -44.79 19.10 -29.68
CA GLY A 28 -44.41 20.39 -29.13
C GLY A 28 -45.47 20.86 -28.15
N ILE A 29 -45.06 21.66 -27.16
CA ILE A 29 -45.75 22.82 -26.60
C ILE A 29 -44.75 23.57 -25.67
N PRO A 30 -44.88 24.90 -25.50
CA PRO A 30 -43.76 25.85 -25.63
C PRO A 30 -43.45 26.64 -24.34
N PHE A 31 -42.67 27.72 -24.50
CA PHE A 31 -42.30 28.84 -23.60
C PHE A 31 -40.88 28.73 -23.01
N ARG A 32 -40.01 29.75 -22.99
CA ARG A 32 -40.09 31.19 -23.33
C ARG A 32 -38.64 31.71 -23.50
N LEU A 33 -38.38 32.46 -24.56
CA LEU A 33 -37.15 33.24 -24.73
C LEU A 33 -37.19 34.46 -23.80
N TYR A 34 -36.09 34.70 -23.08
CA TYR A 34 -35.62 36.04 -22.74
C TYR A 34 -34.21 36.17 -23.31
N ALA A 35 -34.05 37.08 -24.24
CA ALA A 35 -32.78 37.63 -24.65
C ALA A 35 -32.75 39.06 -24.09
N ASP A 36 -31.62 39.45 -23.50
CA ASP A 36 -31.16 40.83 -23.60
C ASP A 36 -29.64 40.80 -23.81
N TRP A 37 -29.25 41.50 -24.88
CA TRP A 37 -27.89 41.78 -25.28
C TRP A 37 -27.44 43.08 -24.62
N ASP A 38 -26.17 43.18 -24.26
CA ASP A 38 -25.46 44.46 -24.40
C ASP A 38 -24.03 44.22 -24.92
N LEU A 39 -23.78 44.82 -26.08
CA LEU A 39 -22.53 44.97 -26.81
C LEU A 39 -21.87 46.29 -26.36
N ILE A 40 -20.54 46.34 -26.13
CA ILE A 40 -19.67 47.41 -26.66
C ILE A 40 -18.26 46.85 -27.00
N PRO A 41 -17.62 47.27 -28.12
CA PRO A 41 -16.52 46.57 -28.78
C PRO A 41 -15.17 47.32 -28.73
N ILE A 42 -14.06 46.63 -29.03
CA ILE A 42 -12.81 47.28 -29.50
C ILE A 42 -12.29 46.58 -30.76
N HIS A 43 -12.18 47.36 -31.83
CA HIS A 43 -11.63 47.06 -33.15
C HIS A 43 -10.08 47.04 -33.16
N PHE A 44 -9.45 46.24 -34.05
CA PHE A 44 -8.65 46.77 -35.17
C PHE A 44 -8.29 45.70 -36.24
N ARG A 45 -8.83 45.91 -37.46
CA ARG A 45 -8.35 45.68 -38.85
C ARG A 45 -7.80 44.32 -39.34
N ILE A 46 -8.69 43.59 -40.02
CA ILE A 46 -8.78 43.33 -41.49
C ILE A 46 -7.50 43.52 -42.34
N ASN A 47 -7.11 42.44 -43.03
CA ASN A 47 -6.89 42.48 -44.48
C ASN A 47 -7.56 41.26 -45.16
N THR A 48 -8.60 41.54 -45.90
CA THR A 48 -9.38 40.65 -46.77
C THR A 48 -8.65 40.43 -48.10
N MET A 49 -8.77 39.24 -48.69
CA MET A 49 -9.30 39.16 -50.06
C MET A 49 -10.04 37.85 -50.32
N ILE A 50 -11.32 38.07 -50.60
CA ILE A 50 -12.42 37.19 -51.00
C ILE A 50 -12.26 36.78 -52.47
N LYS A 51 -12.72 35.57 -52.86
CA LYS A 51 -13.80 35.40 -53.85
C LYS A 51 -14.24 33.94 -54.09
N ASN A 52 -15.52 33.72 -53.74
CA ASN A 52 -16.59 33.05 -54.51
C ASN A 52 -16.49 31.52 -54.69
N SER A 53 -17.56 30.72 -54.56
CA SER A 53 -19.00 31.00 -54.57
C SER A 53 -19.82 29.79 -54.13
N ALA A 54 -21.03 30.07 -53.64
CA ALA A 54 -22.13 29.22 -53.22
C ALA A 54 -22.57 28.10 -54.20
N LEU A 55 -23.18 27.03 -53.68
CA LEU A 55 -24.64 26.80 -53.74
C LEU A 55 -25.03 25.44 -53.12
N GLY A 56 -26.10 25.47 -52.33
CA GLY A 56 -26.73 24.28 -51.77
C GLY A 56 -27.86 23.69 -52.63
N PHE A 57 -28.20 22.46 -52.26
CA PHE A 57 -29.44 21.69 -52.49
C PHE A 57 -29.86 21.30 -53.91
N CYS A 58 -29.95 19.98 -54.15
CA CYS A 58 -31.20 19.35 -54.60
C CYS A 58 -31.20 17.82 -54.42
N ILE A 59 -32.40 17.33 -54.10
CA ILE A 59 -32.83 15.93 -53.87
C ILE A 59 -32.96 15.19 -55.21
N ALA A 60 -32.58 13.91 -55.26
CA ALA A 60 -33.22 12.92 -56.13
C ALA A 60 -32.94 11.48 -55.64
N ALA A 61 -34.01 10.78 -55.22
CA ALA A 61 -34.02 9.35 -55.01
C ALA A 61 -34.26 8.64 -56.35
N THR A 62 -33.52 7.57 -56.68
CA THR A 62 -34.05 6.45 -57.48
C THR A 62 -33.24 5.17 -57.25
N ALA A 63 -33.95 4.06 -57.06
CA ALA A 63 -33.45 2.72 -56.80
C ALA A 63 -32.82 2.03 -58.02
N LEU A 64 -31.90 1.09 -57.81
CA LEU A 64 -31.55 0.06 -58.81
C LEU A 64 -31.11 -1.27 -58.17
N VAL A 65 -32.05 -2.22 -58.23
CA VAL A 65 -32.00 -3.67 -58.50
C VAL A 65 -30.63 -4.36 -58.52
N LEU A 66 -30.50 -5.37 -57.66
CA LEU A 66 -29.52 -6.46 -57.70
C LEU A 66 -29.84 -7.45 -58.83
N SER A 67 -28.82 -7.85 -59.60
CA SER A 67 -28.81 -9.08 -60.40
C SER A 67 -27.53 -9.85 -60.10
N GLY A 68 -27.67 -11.12 -59.70
CA GLY A 68 -26.56 -12.04 -59.46
C GLY A 68 -25.92 -12.59 -60.73
N CYS A 69 -24.72 -13.15 -60.58
CA CYS A 69 -24.15 -14.18 -61.44
C CYS A 69 -23.25 -15.12 -60.61
N GLU A 70 -23.23 -16.36 -61.07
CA GLU A 70 -22.81 -17.60 -60.41
C GLU A 70 -21.29 -17.75 -60.23
N VAL A 71 -20.94 -18.56 -59.23
CA VAL A 71 -19.60 -19.10 -58.94
C VAL A 71 -19.33 -20.32 -59.82
N PRO A 72 -18.15 -20.48 -60.44
CA PRO A 72 -17.70 -21.78 -60.93
C PRO A 72 -17.08 -22.59 -59.79
N VAL A 73 -17.58 -23.81 -59.62
CA VAL A 73 -16.96 -24.87 -58.83
C VAL A 73 -15.86 -25.50 -59.67
N ASP A 74 -14.68 -25.74 -59.09
CA ASP A 74 -13.87 -26.90 -59.49
C ASP A 74 -13.23 -27.57 -58.27
N ASP A 75 -13.36 -28.90 -58.28
CA ASP A 75 -13.05 -29.87 -57.22
C ASP A 75 -11.56 -30.23 -57.18
N GLY A 76 -11.03 -30.47 -55.97
CA GLY A 76 -9.70 -31.06 -55.76
C GLY A 76 -9.52 -31.56 -54.34
N THR A 77 -9.78 -32.84 -54.12
CA THR A 77 -9.80 -33.56 -52.84
C THR A 77 -8.43 -33.78 -52.16
N SER A 78 -8.49 -33.94 -50.82
CA SER A 78 -7.50 -34.49 -49.84
C SER A 78 -6.79 -33.42 -49.01
N SER A 79 -6.63 -33.50 -47.68
CA SER A 79 -7.04 -34.46 -46.64
C SER A 79 -7.09 -33.72 -45.29
N SER A 80 -7.89 -34.21 -44.36
CA SER A 80 -8.05 -33.72 -43.00
C SER A 80 -6.76 -33.62 -42.19
N THR A 81 -6.51 -32.45 -41.61
CA THR A 81 -5.97 -32.28 -40.26
C THR A 81 -6.61 -31.04 -39.65
N ASP A 82 -7.20 -31.20 -38.47
CA ASP A 82 -7.77 -30.13 -37.66
C ASP A 82 -6.71 -29.05 -37.42
N ASN A 83 -6.95 -27.81 -37.84
CA ASN A 83 -6.22 -26.64 -37.38
C ASN A 83 -7.22 -25.52 -37.09
N ASN A 84 -7.17 -25.03 -35.85
CA ASN A 84 -7.77 -23.77 -35.45
C ASN A 84 -7.05 -22.65 -36.21
N ASP A 85 -7.57 -22.28 -37.37
CA ASP A 85 -7.04 -21.23 -38.23
C ASP A 85 -7.41 -19.85 -37.62
N PHE A 86 -6.67 -19.46 -36.58
CA PHE A 86 -6.59 -18.08 -36.10
C PHE A 86 -5.36 -17.46 -36.72
N THR A 87 -5.55 -16.48 -37.61
CA THR A 87 -4.45 -15.78 -38.28
C THR A 87 -3.74 -14.87 -37.30
N THR A 88 -2.60 -15.29 -36.75
CA THR A 88 -1.65 -14.46 -36.02
C THR A 88 -0.95 -13.50 -37.00
N ILE A 89 -0.65 -12.27 -36.60
CA ILE A 89 0.22 -11.40 -37.42
C ILE A 89 1.65 -11.95 -37.33
N THR A 90 2.10 -12.67 -38.36
CA THR A 90 3.50 -13.04 -38.53
C THR A 90 4.05 -12.35 -39.78
N ARG A 91 5.16 -11.61 -39.63
CA ARG A 91 5.96 -11.16 -40.78
C ARG A 91 6.83 -12.34 -41.19
N ASP A 92 6.35 -13.14 -42.14
CA ASP A 92 7.08 -14.31 -42.61
C ASP A 92 8.27 -13.88 -43.49
N GLY A 93 9.51 -14.25 -43.14
CA GLY A 93 10.71 -13.98 -43.94
C GLY A 93 11.97 -13.70 -43.10
N ASN A 94 13.15 -13.69 -43.75
CA ASN A 94 14.43 -13.32 -43.12
C ASN A 94 14.50 -11.80 -42.91
N VAL A 95 13.68 -11.27 -42.01
CA VAL A 95 13.74 -9.87 -41.60
C VAL A 95 14.53 -9.81 -40.31
N ASP A 96 15.72 -9.22 -40.35
CA ASP A 96 16.53 -8.99 -39.15
C ASP A 96 15.74 -8.11 -38.17
N VAL A 97 15.81 -8.44 -36.88
CA VAL A 97 15.24 -7.60 -35.82
C VAL A 97 16.01 -6.29 -35.76
N VAL A 98 15.29 -5.18 -35.82
CA VAL A 98 15.81 -3.83 -35.63
C VAL A 98 15.24 -3.31 -34.32
N MET A 99 16.12 -2.87 -33.42
CA MET A 99 15.76 -2.25 -32.14
C MET A 99 16.49 -0.92 -32.02
N ASN A 100 15.74 0.16 -31.82
CA ASN A 100 16.28 1.48 -31.52
C ASN A 100 15.76 1.93 -30.16
N PHE A 101 16.64 2.58 -29.38
CA PHE A 101 16.31 3.13 -28.07
C PHE A 101 16.51 4.65 -28.06
N ALA A 102 15.69 5.33 -27.26
CA ALA A 102 15.76 6.78 -27.05
C ALA A 102 15.55 7.08 -25.55
N MET A 103 16.63 6.97 -24.77
CA MET A 103 16.61 7.12 -23.31
C MET A 103 17.51 8.27 -22.80
N ASP A 104 18.25 8.94 -23.67
CA ASP A 104 19.31 9.88 -23.30
C ASP A 104 18.82 11.15 -22.59
N SER A 105 17.55 11.53 -22.78
CA SER A 105 16.90 12.64 -22.07
C SER A 105 15.85 12.20 -21.05
N ALA A 106 15.72 10.89 -20.81
CA ALA A 106 14.64 10.35 -19.99
C ALA A 106 14.91 10.58 -18.48
N VAL A 107 13.92 11.14 -17.79
CA VAL A 107 13.86 11.21 -16.32
C VAL A 107 13.03 10.09 -15.71
N ALA A 108 12.14 9.48 -16.49
CA ALA A 108 11.41 8.27 -16.13
C ALA A 108 11.08 7.44 -17.38
N LEU A 109 10.88 6.13 -17.20
CA LEU A 109 10.36 5.20 -18.19
C LEU A 109 8.98 4.73 -17.76
N VAL A 110 8.11 4.56 -18.74
CA VAL A 110 6.71 4.17 -18.54
C VAL A 110 6.40 3.00 -19.45
N ALA A 111 6.00 1.86 -18.88
CA ALA A 111 5.51 0.71 -19.63
C ALA A 111 3.97 0.66 -19.54
N ASN A 112 3.30 0.74 -20.69
CA ASN A 112 1.84 0.66 -20.78
C ASN A 112 1.35 -0.79 -20.94
N ALA A 113 0.09 -1.08 -20.63
CA ALA A 113 -0.49 -2.40 -20.85
C ALA A 113 -0.64 -2.75 -22.34
N ASP A 114 -0.91 -1.74 -23.17
CA ASP A 114 -1.08 -1.88 -24.61
C ASP A 114 0.11 -1.29 -25.38
N ILE A 115 0.38 -1.82 -26.58
CA ILE A 115 1.50 -1.38 -27.43
C ILE A 115 1.17 -0.13 -28.25
N THR A 116 2.20 0.65 -28.60
CA THR A 116 2.09 1.77 -29.55
C THR A 116 2.61 1.35 -30.94
N GLU A 117 1.88 1.67 -32.00
CA GLU A 117 2.20 1.44 -33.41
C GLU A 117 2.52 2.79 -34.07
N GLY A 118 3.68 2.94 -34.70
CA GLY A 118 4.06 4.17 -35.39
C GLY A 118 3.87 4.06 -36.89
N THR A 119 3.01 4.90 -37.47
CA THR A 119 2.86 5.05 -38.92
C THR A 119 3.59 6.31 -39.38
N ARG A 120 4.52 6.17 -40.34
CA ARG A 120 5.19 7.31 -40.96
C ARG A 120 4.42 7.76 -42.20
N SER A 121 3.88 8.98 -42.17
CA SER A 121 3.20 9.54 -43.34
C SER A 121 4.19 9.80 -44.48
N LEU A 122 3.95 9.16 -45.63
CA LEU A 122 4.74 9.34 -46.86
C LEU A 122 4.60 10.75 -47.46
N GLU A 123 3.53 11.48 -47.14
CA GLU A 123 3.27 12.83 -47.69
C GLU A 123 3.86 13.96 -46.85
N THR A 124 3.96 13.78 -45.53
CA THR A 124 4.36 14.86 -44.59
C THR A 124 5.64 14.55 -43.82
N GLY A 125 6.12 13.31 -43.80
CA GLY A 125 7.26 12.87 -43.00
C GLY A 125 6.99 12.88 -41.49
N LEU A 126 5.73 13.14 -41.07
CA LEU A 126 5.29 13.11 -39.68
C LEU A 126 5.03 11.65 -39.24
N PHE A 127 5.39 11.35 -37.99
CA PHE A 127 5.09 10.09 -37.33
C PHE A 127 3.74 10.20 -36.60
N GLU A 128 2.87 9.22 -36.81
CA GLU A 128 1.56 9.11 -36.16
C GLU A 128 1.52 7.80 -35.36
N TYR A 129 1.44 7.89 -34.03
CA TYR A 129 1.42 6.73 -33.13
C TYR A 129 -0.01 6.33 -32.73
N ARG A 130 -0.32 5.03 -32.74
CA ARG A 130 -1.65 4.44 -32.43
C ARG A 130 -1.52 3.31 -31.41
N ILE A 131 -2.43 3.16 -30.46
CA ILE A 131 -2.45 1.97 -29.58
C ILE A 131 -3.17 0.77 -30.18
N ILE A 132 -2.59 -0.41 -29.96
CA ILE A 132 -3.19 -1.71 -30.27
C ILE A 132 -3.37 -2.50 -28.96
N GLY A 133 -4.63 -2.71 -28.57
CA GLY A 133 -5.02 -3.46 -27.37
C GLY A 133 -6.14 -2.74 -26.60
N GLY A 134 -7.19 -3.47 -26.21
CA GLY A 134 -8.35 -2.94 -25.50
C GLY A 134 -9.66 -3.66 -25.81
N SER A 135 -10.34 -4.16 -24.76
CA SER A 135 -11.64 -4.83 -24.83
C SER A 135 -12.74 -3.92 -25.39
N ARG A 136 -13.36 -4.38 -26.49
CA ARG A 136 -14.71 -4.09 -27.02
C ARG A 136 -15.36 -2.73 -26.66
N THR A 137 -14.87 -1.63 -27.23
CA THR A 137 -15.75 -0.51 -27.57
C THR A 137 -15.36 0.13 -28.90
N ARG A 138 -16.19 -0.14 -29.90
CA ARG A 138 -16.16 0.50 -31.22
C ARG A 138 -16.18 2.03 -31.06
N MET A 139 -15.25 2.74 -31.69
CA MET A 139 -15.55 3.94 -32.46
C MET A 139 -14.46 4.16 -33.52
N GLY A 140 -14.91 4.31 -34.77
CA GLY A 140 -14.08 4.11 -35.96
C GLY A 140 -13.29 5.33 -36.41
N ILE A 141 -12.43 5.10 -37.40
CA ILE A 141 -12.37 5.79 -38.70
C ILE A 141 -11.33 5.11 -39.62
N SER A 142 -11.66 5.06 -40.91
CA SER A 142 -10.81 4.93 -42.12
C SER A 142 -10.01 3.65 -42.38
N GLU A 143 -10.50 2.87 -43.35
CA GLU A 143 -9.76 1.87 -44.13
C GLU A 143 -8.43 2.43 -44.68
N ARG A 144 -7.30 1.89 -44.23
CA ARG A 144 -6.14 1.42 -45.03
C ARG A 144 -4.87 1.33 -44.17
N ALA A 145 -4.72 0.20 -43.50
CA ALA A 145 -3.43 -0.43 -43.28
C ALA A 145 -3.68 -1.93 -43.38
N VAL A 146 -3.78 -2.42 -44.61
CA VAL A 146 -3.63 -3.85 -44.84
C VAL A 146 -2.15 -4.10 -44.59
N LEU A 147 -1.81 -4.84 -43.53
CA LEU A 147 -0.49 -5.45 -43.36
C LEU A 147 -0.21 -6.27 -44.62
N SER A 148 0.51 -5.66 -45.55
CA SER A 148 0.83 -6.25 -46.83
C SER A 148 1.92 -7.29 -46.61
N ARG A 149 1.61 -8.57 -46.83
CA ARG A 149 2.58 -9.69 -46.86
C ARG A 149 3.72 -9.49 -47.86
N ASP A 150 3.65 -8.46 -48.72
CA ASP A 150 4.55 -8.26 -49.87
C ASP A 150 5.42 -6.99 -49.81
N SER A 151 5.50 -6.24 -48.71
CA SER A 151 6.41 -5.08 -48.63
C SER A 151 7.82 -5.47 -48.14
N SER A 152 8.76 -5.53 -49.08
CA SER A 152 10.21 -5.52 -48.83
C SER A 152 10.74 -4.15 -48.36
N ASP A 153 9.86 -3.22 -48.02
CA ASP A 153 10.23 -1.88 -47.55
C ASP A 153 10.59 -1.90 -46.05
N ALA A 154 11.80 -1.45 -45.76
CA ALA A 154 12.36 -1.26 -44.42
C ALA A 154 11.73 -0.07 -43.65
N SER A 155 10.50 0.34 -43.96
CA SER A 155 9.89 1.59 -43.47
C SER A 155 8.66 1.45 -42.58
N GLU A 156 8.30 0.24 -42.15
CA GLU A 156 7.20 0.00 -41.20
C GLU A 156 7.78 -0.29 -39.79
N VAL A 157 7.63 0.67 -38.87
CA VAL A 157 8.03 0.57 -37.46
C VAL A 157 6.84 0.02 -36.67
N VAL A 158 7.00 -1.15 -36.05
CA VAL A 158 6.00 -1.76 -35.18
C VAL A 158 6.48 -1.56 -33.74
N GLY A 159 5.92 -0.57 -33.05
CA GLY A 159 6.46 -0.05 -31.80
C GLY A 159 6.26 -0.94 -30.57
N SER A 160 6.79 -0.46 -29.45
CA SER A 160 6.68 -1.10 -28.14
C SER A 160 5.65 -0.41 -27.25
N ASN A 161 5.43 -0.92 -26.05
CA ASN A 161 4.67 -0.26 -24.98
C ASN A 161 5.53 0.65 -24.07
N LEU A 162 6.82 0.85 -24.37
CA LEU A 162 7.76 1.59 -23.52
C LEU A 162 7.91 3.04 -23.98
N LEU A 163 7.67 3.98 -23.07
CA LEU A 163 7.77 5.42 -23.27
C LEU A 163 8.84 6.02 -22.34
N ALA A 164 9.51 7.06 -22.81
CA ALA A 164 10.43 7.90 -22.05
C ALA A 164 9.74 9.22 -21.74
N LEU A 165 9.72 9.60 -20.46
CA LEU A 165 9.34 10.92 -19.97
C LEU A 165 10.61 11.75 -19.82
N ASP A 166 10.67 12.94 -20.41
CA ASP A 166 11.79 13.86 -20.24
C ASP A 166 11.55 14.89 -19.11
N ASP A 167 12.54 15.76 -18.87
CA ASP A 167 12.49 16.78 -17.81
C ASP A 167 11.50 17.92 -18.07
N GLN A 168 10.96 18.02 -19.30
CA GLN A 168 9.89 18.95 -19.66
C GLN A 168 8.51 18.29 -19.51
N GLY A 169 8.48 17.00 -19.18
CA GLY A 169 7.25 16.21 -19.05
C GLY A 169 6.71 15.71 -20.39
N ASP A 170 7.48 15.76 -21.47
CA ASP A 170 7.07 15.23 -22.78
C ASP A 170 7.31 13.71 -22.83
N LEU A 171 6.34 12.99 -23.42
CA LEU A 171 6.42 11.54 -23.62
C LEU A 171 6.86 11.21 -25.05
N THR A 172 7.88 10.37 -25.18
CA THR A 172 8.38 9.85 -26.47
C THR A 172 8.54 8.32 -26.43
N PRO A 173 8.46 7.59 -27.55
CA PRO A 173 8.78 6.16 -27.55
C PRO A 173 10.22 5.91 -27.11
N ALA A 174 10.41 5.10 -26.07
CA ALA A 174 11.73 4.76 -25.57
C ALA A 174 12.35 3.55 -26.30
N MET A 175 11.52 2.71 -26.91
CA MET A 175 11.92 1.55 -27.68
C MET A 175 11.08 1.43 -28.95
N GLU A 176 11.76 1.39 -30.08
CA GLU A 176 11.17 1.17 -31.40
C GLU A 176 11.70 -0.12 -32.00
N THR A 177 10.77 -0.94 -32.51
CA THR A 177 11.08 -2.23 -33.10
C THR A 177 10.40 -2.40 -34.45
N ASN A 178 10.81 -3.40 -35.23
CA ASN A 178 10.13 -3.80 -36.47
C ASN A 178 9.16 -4.98 -36.27
N PHE A 179 9.02 -5.44 -35.03
CA PHE A 179 8.07 -6.45 -34.57
C PHE A 179 7.38 -5.96 -33.29
N PRO A 180 6.13 -6.37 -33.00
CA PRO A 180 5.49 -6.04 -31.73
C PRO A 180 6.35 -6.52 -30.55
N THR A 181 6.63 -5.63 -29.60
CA THR A 181 7.38 -5.95 -28.39
C THR A 181 6.66 -5.38 -27.18
N LYS A 182 6.55 -6.17 -26.12
CA LYS A 182 5.96 -5.74 -24.85
C LYS A 182 7.00 -5.85 -23.74
N VAL A 183 7.16 -4.78 -22.98
CA VAL A 183 8.03 -4.67 -21.81
C VAL A 183 7.15 -4.80 -20.57
N MET A 184 7.43 -5.78 -19.70
CA MET A 184 6.66 -6.00 -18.47
C MET A 184 6.97 -4.95 -17.41
N TYR A 185 8.27 -4.65 -17.25
CA TYR A 185 8.79 -3.67 -16.30
C TYR A 185 10.26 -3.37 -16.63
N SER A 186 10.77 -2.29 -16.06
CA SER A 186 12.16 -1.85 -16.20
C SER A 186 12.83 -1.64 -14.84
N VAL A 187 14.16 -1.75 -14.78
CA VAL A 187 14.96 -1.51 -13.55
C VAL A 187 16.22 -0.71 -13.87
N GLY A 188 16.44 0.39 -13.16
CA GLY A 188 17.70 1.14 -13.20
C GLY A 188 18.83 0.43 -12.46
N SER A 189 20.04 0.46 -13.03
CA SER A 189 21.24 0.08 -12.28
C SER A 189 21.47 1.04 -11.09
N PRO A 190 22.10 0.59 -9.99
CA PRO A 190 22.41 1.49 -8.86
C PRO A 190 23.26 2.71 -9.26
N SER A 191 24.06 2.59 -10.32
CA SER A 191 24.87 3.68 -10.86
C SER A 191 24.09 4.70 -11.71
N GLY A 192 22.84 4.43 -12.06
CA GLY A 192 22.01 5.23 -12.97
C GLY A 192 22.40 5.16 -14.46
N ASN A 193 23.49 4.47 -14.82
CA ASN A 193 24.01 4.49 -16.21
C ASN A 193 23.33 3.50 -17.15
N LYS A 194 22.68 2.47 -16.61
CA LYS A 194 22.08 1.37 -17.36
C LYS A 194 20.64 1.12 -16.91
N ILE A 195 19.84 0.67 -17.86
CA ILE A 195 18.47 0.21 -17.66
C ILE A 195 18.34 -1.24 -18.12
N TYR A 196 17.59 -2.02 -17.36
CA TYR A 196 17.28 -3.40 -17.64
C TYR A 196 15.80 -3.52 -18.00
N LEU A 197 15.49 -4.14 -19.14
CA LEU A 197 14.13 -4.29 -19.66
C LEU A 197 13.74 -5.77 -19.69
N ALA A 198 12.68 -6.13 -18.97
CA ALA A 198 12.10 -7.47 -19.00
C ALA A 198 11.02 -7.55 -20.09
N LEU A 199 11.23 -8.39 -21.10
CA LEU A 199 10.31 -8.56 -22.23
C LEU A 199 9.26 -9.63 -21.95
N ASP A 200 8.01 -9.34 -22.33
CA ASP A 200 6.86 -10.24 -22.21
C ASP A 200 6.72 -11.11 -23.48
N PRO A 201 6.74 -12.44 -23.39
CA PRO A 201 6.42 -13.32 -24.52
C PRO A 201 4.93 -13.28 -24.92
N GLY A 202 4.06 -12.71 -24.08
CA GLY A 202 2.64 -12.49 -24.33
C GLY A 202 1.71 -13.57 -23.78
N TRP A 203 2.22 -14.52 -23.00
CA TRP A 203 1.48 -15.71 -22.54
C TRP A 203 1.27 -15.75 -21.02
N PHE A 204 1.77 -14.75 -20.29
CA PHE A 204 1.56 -14.62 -18.84
C PHE A 204 0.16 -14.10 -18.47
N ASP A 205 -0.45 -13.34 -19.38
CA ASP A 205 -1.78 -12.77 -19.19
C ASP A 205 -2.85 -13.70 -19.77
N ASP A 206 -3.90 -14.00 -18.99
CA ASP A 206 -5.07 -14.77 -19.45
C ASP A 206 -5.85 -14.04 -20.57
N GLU A 207 -5.74 -12.71 -20.62
CA GLU A 207 -6.32 -11.85 -21.64
C GLU A 207 -5.30 -11.58 -22.76
N GLN A 208 -5.45 -12.27 -23.89
CA GLN A 208 -4.57 -12.09 -25.03
C GLN A 208 -4.86 -10.79 -25.80
N ALA A 209 -3.81 -9.99 -26.00
CA ALA A 209 -3.87 -8.79 -26.83
C ALA A 209 -4.20 -9.13 -28.29
N VAL A 210 -5.08 -8.33 -28.89
CA VAL A 210 -5.51 -8.48 -30.28
C VAL A 210 -5.40 -7.17 -31.07
N ASP A 211 -5.15 -7.28 -32.37
CA ASP A 211 -5.13 -6.15 -33.29
C ASP A 211 -6.53 -5.55 -33.54
N ALA A 212 -6.58 -4.47 -34.33
CA ALA A 212 -7.84 -3.82 -34.70
C ALA A 212 -8.83 -4.73 -35.45
N ASP A 213 -8.34 -5.83 -36.03
CA ASP A 213 -9.11 -6.84 -36.75
C ASP A 213 -9.44 -8.07 -35.87
N GLY A 214 -9.03 -8.08 -34.59
CA GLY A 214 -9.24 -9.16 -33.64
C GLY A 214 -8.24 -10.33 -33.78
N ARG A 215 -7.12 -10.15 -34.48
CA ARG A 215 -6.03 -11.13 -34.61
C ARG A 215 -5.10 -11.05 -33.42
N ARG A 216 -4.56 -12.19 -33.00
CA ARG A 216 -3.61 -12.25 -31.88
C ARG A 216 -2.30 -11.56 -32.26
N ILE A 217 -1.78 -10.77 -31.32
CA ILE A 217 -0.46 -10.14 -31.44
C ILE A 217 0.57 -11.11 -30.86
N ASP A 218 1.64 -11.36 -31.61
CA ASP A 218 2.74 -12.22 -31.18
C ASP A 218 3.90 -11.36 -30.66
N PHE A 219 4.05 -11.30 -29.33
CA PHE A 219 5.15 -10.60 -28.66
C PHE A 219 6.43 -11.45 -28.55
N SER A 220 6.36 -12.74 -28.91
CA SER A 220 7.48 -13.66 -28.77
C SER A 220 8.58 -13.47 -29.81
N ARG A 221 8.27 -12.80 -30.93
CA ARG A 221 9.14 -12.84 -32.11
C ARG A 221 10.50 -12.19 -31.89
N VAL A 222 10.54 -11.02 -31.25
CA VAL A 222 11.82 -10.35 -30.89
C VAL A 222 12.66 -11.25 -29.99
N ILE A 223 12.03 -11.92 -29.02
CA ILE A 223 12.71 -12.84 -28.12
C ILE A 223 13.24 -14.06 -28.87
N ALA A 224 12.45 -14.66 -29.77
CA ALA A 224 12.86 -15.83 -30.54
C ALA A 224 14.03 -15.51 -31.50
N GLU A 225 14.02 -14.34 -32.13
CA GLU A 225 15.07 -13.93 -33.07
C GLU A 225 16.37 -13.54 -32.36
N THR A 226 16.28 -12.81 -31.25
CA THR A 226 17.44 -12.32 -30.48
C THR A 226 17.93 -13.30 -29.42
N LYS A 227 17.13 -14.33 -29.10
CA LYS A 227 17.28 -15.21 -27.95
C LYS A 227 17.29 -14.47 -26.61
N CYS A 228 16.75 -13.25 -26.57
CA CYS A 228 16.87 -12.37 -25.41
C CYS A 228 15.51 -11.92 -24.89
N ALA A 229 15.24 -12.19 -23.61
CA ALA A 229 14.07 -11.64 -22.90
C ALA A 229 14.45 -10.65 -21.79
N LEU A 230 15.74 -10.49 -21.49
CA LEU A 230 16.27 -9.50 -20.56
C LEU A 230 17.32 -8.65 -21.25
N MET A 231 16.95 -7.43 -21.62
CA MET A 231 17.85 -6.49 -22.29
C MET A 231 18.51 -5.56 -21.28
N GLU A 232 19.76 -5.19 -21.54
CA GLU A 232 20.44 -4.09 -20.89
C GLU A 232 20.65 -2.97 -21.90
N VAL A 233 20.32 -1.73 -21.54
CA VAL A 233 20.46 -0.53 -22.37
C VAL A 233 21.25 0.52 -21.61
N THR A 234 22.25 1.11 -22.24
CA THR A 234 23.02 2.23 -21.69
C THR A 234 22.25 3.52 -21.93
N VAL A 235 21.89 4.23 -20.85
CA VAL A 235 20.99 5.40 -20.93
C VAL A 235 21.57 6.49 -21.82
N ALA A 236 22.85 6.82 -21.65
CA ALA A 236 23.49 7.93 -22.36
C ALA A 236 23.78 7.67 -23.85
N THR A 237 23.91 6.41 -24.27
CA THR A 237 24.35 6.05 -25.63
C THR A 237 23.32 5.25 -26.41
N ASN A 238 22.26 4.77 -25.76
CA ASN A 238 21.25 3.87 -26.33
C ASN A 238 21.83 2.53 -26.83
N GLU A 239 23.08 2.21 -26.45
CA GLU A 239 23.71 0.92 -26.74
C GLU A 239 23.06 -0.18 -25.92
N HIS A 240 22.75 -1.32 -26.54
CA HIS A 240 22.05 -2.41 -25.90
C HIS A 240 22.76 -3.76 -26.06
N SER A 241 22.52 -4.66 -25.12
CA SER A 241 23.01 -6.04 -25.17
C SER A 241 22.04 -6.97 -24.45
N CYS A 242 22.17 -8.28 -24.70
CA CYS A 242 21.43 -9.27 -23.95
C CYS A 242 22.11 -9.56 -22.61
N VAL A 243 21.37 -9.54 -21.51
CA VAL A 243 21.91 -9.91 -20.19
C VAL A 243 22.20 -11.40 -20.12
N ALA A 244 21.27 -12.21 -20.61
CA ALA A 244 21.39 -13.66 -20.66
C ALA A 244 20.52 -14.24 -21.77
N GLU A 245 21.14 -14.96 -22.71
CA GLU A 245 20.42 -15.64 -23.78
C GLU A 245 19.62 -16.83 -23.24
N GLY A 246 18.41 -17.03 -23.76
CA GLY A 246 17.59 -18.20 -23.48
C GLY A 246 16.98 -18.22 -22.08
N ILE A 247 16.77 -17.07 -21.43
CA ILE A 247 16.11 -17.00 -20.12
C ILE A 247 14.97 -15.97 -20.15
N PHE A 248 13.76 -16.40 -19.78
CA PHE A 248 12.62 -15.51 -19.48
C PHE A 248 12.73 -14.99 -18.06
N VAL A 249 12.51 -13.69 -17.86
CA VAL A 249 12.45 -13.11 -16.51
C VAL A 249 11.07 -13.34 -15.91
N GLN A 250 11.02 -13.56 -14.60
CA GLN A 250 9.78 -13.70 -13.85
C GLN A 250 8.88 -12.47 -13.96
N ASN A 251 7.56 -12.67 -14.13
CA ASN A 251 6.57 -11.60 -14.10
C ASN A 251 6.17 -11.22 -12.66
N MET A 252 5.61 -10.03 -12.47
CA MET A 252 5.08 -9.58 -11.17
C MET A 252 3.57 -9.82 -11.08
N ASN A 253 3.18 -11.09 -10.91
CA ASN A 253 1.79 -11.49 -10.71
C ASN A 253 1.24 -11.02 -9.33
N ASP A 254 -0.04 -11.27 -9.06
CA ASP A 254 -0.70 -10.83 -7.82
C ASP A 254 -0.04 -11.42 -6.57
N GLU A 255 0.33 -12.70 -6.60
CA GLU A 255 1.03 -13.38 -5.51
C GLU A 255 2.37 -12.68 -5.18
N TYR A 256 3.14 -12.33 -6.21
CA TYR A 256 4.39 -11.57 -6.05
C TYR A 256 4.14 -10.20 -5.42
N ARG A 257 3.15 -9.45 -5.91
CA ARG A 257 2.85 -8.09 -5.42
C ARG A 257 2.27 -8.08 -4.00
N GLN A 258 1.57 -9.15 -3.59
CA GLN A 258 1.07 -9.35 -2.23
C GLN A 258 2.23 -9.56 -1.26
N ALA A 259 3.15 -10.47 -1.60
CA ALA A 259 4.24 -10.83 -0.70
C ALA A 259 5.32 -9.74 -0.58
N VAL A 260 5.59 -8.99 -1.65
CA VAL A 260 6.67 -7.98 -1.67
C VAL A 260 6.17 -6.66 -1.09
N SER A 261 6.65 -6.30 0.11
CA SER A 261 6.30 -5.03 0.74
C SER A 261 7.07 -3.82 0.18
N GLY A 262 8.32 -3.99 -0.25
CA GLY A 262 9.23 -2.88 -0.60
C GLY A 262 9.40 -2.56 -2.09
N ASN A 263 8.38 -2.77 -2.92
CA ASN A 263 8.41 -2.51 -4.38
C ASN A 263 9.58 -3.18 -5.14
N GLN A 264 10.23 -4.19 -4.54
CA GLN A 264 11.35 -4.89 -5.17
C GLN A 264 10.85 -5.64 -6.42
N LYS A 265 11.54 -5.42 -7.55
CA LYS A 265 11.25 -6.10 -8.81
C LYS A 265 12.03 -7.43 -8.89
N PRO A 266 11.67 -8.37 -9.77
CA PRO A 266 12.40 -9.64 -9.95
C PRO A 266 13.81 -9.50 -10.58
N ILE A 267 14.31 -8.26 -10.70
CA ILE A 267 15.67 -7.88 -11.12
C ILE A 267 16.21 -6.97 -10.00
N GLN A 268 17.31 -7.36 -9.38
CA GLN A 268 17.87 -6.68 -8.19
C GLN A 268 19.40 -6.64 -8.24
N PHE A 269 19.99 -5.82 -7.36
CA PHE A 269 21.44 -5.63 -7.25
C PHE A 269 21.90 -5.74 -5.80
N ASP A 270 23.10 -6.26 -5.57
CA ASP A 270 23.80 -6.12 -4.28
C ASP A 270 24.57 -4.79 -4.18
N GLY A 271 25.23 -4.56 -3.05
CA GLY A 271 26.01 -3.35 -2.79
C GLY A 271 27.23 -3.19 -3.70
N ASP A 272 27.72 -4.28 -4.29
CA ASP A 272 28.82 -4.27 -5.26
C ASP A 272 28.32 -4.01 -6.70
N GLY A 273 27.00 -3.97 -6.90
CA GLY A 273 26.36 -3.77 -8.20
C GLY A 273 26.23 -5.04 -9.05
N ASN A 274 26.43 -6.23 -8.46
CA ASN A 274 26.19 -7.49 -9.17
C ASN A 274 24.69 -7.66 -9.43
N LEU A 275 24.35 -8.19 -10.59
CA LEU A 275 22.96 -8.33 -11.04
C LEU A 275 22.40 -9.70 -10.62
N TYR A 276 21.18 -9.71 -10.11
CA TYR A 276 20.41 -10.92 -9.79
C TYR A 276 19.04 -10.85 -10.44
N PHE A 277 18.55 -11.95 -10.99
CA PHE A 277 17.21 -12.03 -11.55
C PHE A 277 16.63 -13.44 -11.46
N ALA A 278 15.32 -13.54 -11.27
CA ALA A 278 14.61 -14.82 -11.33
C ALA A 278 14.11 -15.08 -12.75
N GLY A 279 14.29 -16.30 -13.26
CA GLY A 279 13.87 -16.63 -14.60
C GLY A 279 13.85 -18.11 -14.97
N THR A 280 13.19 -18.44 -16.06
CA THR A 280 13.06 -19.81 -16.60
C THR A 280 13.80 -19.91 -17.92
N THR A 281 14.59 -20.96 -18.12
CA THR A 281 15.30 -21.18 -19.38
C THR A 281 14.34 -21.56 -20.50
N PHE A 282 14.56 -21.05 -21.71
CA PHE A 282 13.82 -21.41 -22.91
C PHE A 282 14.72 -21.80 -24.07
N SER A 283 14.16 -22.52 -25.04
CA SER A 283 14.81 -22.82 -26.31
C SER A 283 14.04 -22.20 -27.47
N VAL A 284 14.78 -21.86 -28.53
CA VAL A 284 14.21 -21.42 -29.79
C VAL A 284 14.20 -22.59 -30.75
N GLN A 285 13.02 -22.86 -31.33
CA GLN A 285 12.86 -23.80 -32.42
C GLN A 285 12.93 -23.04 -33.74
N GLU A 286 13.53 -23.66 -34.76
CA GLU A 286 13.66 -23.09 -36.09
C GLU A 286 13.22 -24.09 -37.17
N ASP A 287 12.47 -23.61 -38.15
CA ASP A 287 12.12 -24.36 -39.35
C ASP A 287 12.49 -23.54 -40.59
N SER A 288 13.36 -24.10 -41.44
CA SER A 288 13.88 -23.43 -42.63
C SER A 288 13.38 -24.12 -43.89
N TRP A 289 12.80 -23.35 -44.81
CA TRP A 289 12.37 -23.83 -46.12
C TRP A 289 12.89 -22.91 -47.24
N THR A 290 13.02 -23.46 -48.44
CA THR A 290 13.34 -22.66 -49.63
C THR A 290 12.05 -22.10 -50.21
N ASP A 291 11.96 -20.78 -50.29
CA ASP A 291 10.86 -20.06 -50.94
C ASP A 291 11.37 -19.45 -52.24
N CYS A 292 10.74 -19.81 -53.36
CA CYS A 292 11.13 -19.34 -54.68
C CYS A 292 10.02 -18.46 -55.26
N PHE A 293 10.37 -17.26 -55.66
CA PHE A 293 9.47 -16.34 -56.34
C PHE A 293 10.10 -15.88 -57.67
N PHE A 294 9.23 -15.57 -58.62
CA PHE A 294 9.67 -15.13 -59.94
C PHE A 294 9.80 -13.60 -59.94
N ASP A 295 11.01 -13.11 -60.20
CA ASP A 295 11.27 -11.70 -60.38
C ASP A 295 10.97 -11.29 -61.83
N ASP A 296 9.73 -10.80 -62.02
CA ASP A 296 9.24 -10.32 -63.31
C ASP A 296 10.09 -9.19 -63.93
N GLN A 297 10.88 -8.45 -63.12
CA GLN A 297 11.72 -7.35 -63.63
C GLN A 297 13.01 -7.86 -64.26
N ASN A 298 13.57 -8.95 -63.74
CA ASN A 298 14.83 -9.52 -64.20
C ASN A 298 14.67 -10.88 -64.93
N ASP A 299 13.43 -11.35 -65.12
CA ASP A 299 13.08 -12.61 -65.80
C ASP A 299 13.84 -13.82 -65.22
N GLN A 300 13.90 -13.89 -63.89
CA GLN A 300 14.64 -14.93 -63.16
C GLN A 300 13.86 -15.41 -61.94
N GLU A 301 13.97 -16.71 -61.64
CA GLU A 301 13.49 -17.28 -60.40
C GLU A 301 14.52 -17.00 -59.29
N ILE A 302 14.10 -16.30 -58.26
CA ILE A 302 14.89 -16.01 -57.07
C ILE A 302 14.40 -16.96 -55.98
N CYS A 303 15.31 -17.79 -55.47
CA CYS A 303 15.05 -18.67 -54.35
C CYS A 303 15.80 -18.17 -53.12
N GLU A 304 15.07 -17.96 -52.03
CA GLU A 304 15.61 -17.54 -50.75
C GLU A 304 15.29 -18.60 -49.68
N ILE A 305 16.20 -18.82 -48.74
CA ILE A 305 15.91 -19.68 -47.59
C ILE A 305 15.15 -18.82 -46.58
N ARG A 306 13.89 -19.13 -46.30
CA ARG A 306 13.15 -18.52 -45.19
C ARG A 306 13.30 -19.38 -43.94
N THR A 307 13.47 -18.74 -42.79
CA THR A 307 13.50 -19.41 -41.50
C THR A 307 12.41 -18.84 -40.59
N ASN A 308 11.56 -19.72 -40.06
CA ASN A 308 10.62 -19.37 -39.01
C ASN A 308 11.20 -19.76 -37.65
N LYS A 309 11.20 -18.84 -36.70
CA LYS A 309 11.62 -19.09 -35.32
C LYS A 309 10.45 -18.89 -34.37
N TRP A 310 10.33 -19.78 -33.39
CA TRP A 310 9.36 -19.66 -32.31
C TRP A 310 9.94 -20.17 -31.00
N LEU A 311 9.36 -19.74 -29.89
CA LEU A 311 9.75 -20.19 -28.56
C LEU A 311 9.16 -21.58 -28.28
N ASP A 312 9.98 -22.47 -27.73
CA ASP A 312 9.47 -23.72 -27.15
C ASP A 312 8.84 -23.43 -25.79
N THR A 313 7.61 -23.91 -25.57
CA THR A 313 6.95 -23.81 -24.26
C THR A 313 7.68 -24.70 -23.28
N THR A 314 8.43 -24.10 -22.35
CA THR A 314 9.01 -24.80 -21.21
C THR A 314 8.05 -24.76 -20.02
N ASP A 315 8.07 -25.81 -19.20
CA ASP A 315 7.41 -25.75 -17.90
C ASP A 315 8.00 -24.57 -17.10
N TRP A 316 7.14 -23.72 -16.56
CA TRP A 316 7.57 -22.54 -15.80
C TRP A 316 8.25 -22.99 -14.50
N GLN A 317 9.58 -22.90 -14.47
CA GLN A 317 10.44 -23.34 -13.36
C GLN A 317 11.51 -22.26 -13.10
N PRO A 318 11.13 -21.15 -12.47
CA PRO A 318 12.04 -20.04 -12.25
C PRO A 318 13.19 -20.45 -11.32
N ARG A 319 14.41 -20.06 -11.70
CA ARG A 319 15.64 -20.15 -10.90
C ARG A 319 16.24 -18.76 -10.77
N ILE A 320 17.07 -18.55 -9.76
CA ILE A 320 17.75 -17.27 -9.56
C ILE A 320 19.11 -17.32 -10.23
N PHE A 321 19.37 -16.33 -11.07
CA PHE A 321 20.60 -16.14 -11.81
C PHE A 321 21.37 -14.95 -11.27
N ARG A 322 22.70 -15.05 -11.24
CA ARG A 322 23.62 -13.97 -10.87
C ARG A 322 24.60 -13.69 -11.99
N ARG A 323 24.83 -12.42 -12.29
CA ARG A 323 25.91 -11.92 -13.16
C ARG A 323 26.76 -10.93 -12.40
N LEU A 324 28.04 -11.25 -12.20
CA LEU A 324 28.96 -10.36 -11.47
C LEU A 324 29.34 -9.17 -12.34
N VAL A 325 29.71 -8.06 -11.69
CA VAL A 325 30.21 -6.88 -12.39
C VAL A 325 31.47 -7.25 -13.19
N GLY A 326 31.44 -6.96 -14.50
CA GLY A 326 32.54 -7.28 -15.42
C GLY A 326 32.51 -8.70 -16.01
N GLU A 327 31.51 -9.52 -15.67
CA GLU A 327 31.24 -10.79 -16.33
C GLU A 327 30.17 -10.64 -17.41
N ASP A 328 30.33 -11.38 -18.51
CA ASP A 328 29.40 -11.34 -19.65
C ASP A 328 28.25 -12.35 -19.52
N THR A 329 28.30 -13.26 -18.54
CA THR A 329 27.37 -14.39 -18.45
C THR A 329 26.70 -14.49 -17.09
N ALA A 330 25.38 -14.66 -17.08
CA ALA A 330 24.64 -15.00 -15.87
C ALA A 330 24.72 -16.50 -15.55
N THR A 331 24.77 -16.84 -14.25
CA THR A 331 24.85 -18.23 -13.76
C THR A 331 23.74 -18.51 -12.77
N ALA A 332 23.08 -19.67 -12.88
CA ALA A 332 22.06 -20.07 -11.92
C ALA A 332 22.70 -20.45 -10.57
N ILE A 333 22.21 -19.86 -9.48
CA ILE A 333 22.74 -20.06 -8.12
C ILE A 333 21.79 -20.84 -7.21
N THR A 334 20.52 -21.01 -7.59
CA THR A 334 19.57 -21.89 -6.89
C THR A 334 19.49 -23.28 -7.51
N GLN A 335 18.93 -24.23 -6.76
CA GLN A 335 18.73 -25.60 -7.22
C GLN A 335 17.66 -25.67 -8.33
N ASP A 336 17.64 -26.78 -9.06
CA ASP A 336 16.74 -27.02 -10.20
C ASP A 336 15.47 -27.80 -9.83
N ASN A 337 15.32 -28.20 -8.57
CA ASN A 337 14.16 -28.88 -7.99
C ASN A 337 13.36 -27.98 -7.02
N GLU A 338 13.58 -26.68 -7.10
CA GLU A 338 12.92 -25.66 -6.29
C GLU A 338 12.19 -24.69 -7.22
N TYR A 339 10.89 -24.50 -7.00
CA TYR A 339 10.09 -23.50 -7.68
C TYR A 339 10.21 -22.17 -6.94
N ILE A 340 10.91 -21.20 -7.52
CA ILE A 340 11.12 -19.88 -6.90
C ILE A 340 9.85 -19.03 -7.02
N GLU A 341 9.34 -18.56 -5.88
CA GLU A 341 8.18 -17.67 -5.85
C GLU A 341 8.60 -16.20 -5.87
N PHE A 342 9.62 -15.84 -5.08
CA PHE A 342 10.19 -14.49 -5.04
C PHE A 342 11.53 -14.49 -4.31
N PHE A 343 12.29 -13.40 -4.44
CA PHE A 343 13.58 -13.24 -3.78
C PHE A 343 13.93 -11.78 -3.45
N SER A 344 14.93 -11.61 -2.60
CA SER A 344 15.63 -10.35 -2.34
C SER A 344 17.13 -10.58 -2.25
N VAL A 345 17.89 -9.55 -2.60
CA VAL A 345 19.35 -9.53 -2.45
C VAL A 345 19.72 -8.55 -1.34
N LEU A 346 20.54 -9.00 -0.39
CA LEU A 346 21.08 -8.16 0.67
C LEU A 346 22.29 -7.35 0.16
N LYS A 347 22.60 -6.21 0.78
CA LYS A 347 23.73 -5.37 0.32
C LYS A 347 25.07 -6.10 0.35
N SER A 348 25.24 -7.07 1.25
CA SER A 348 26.43 -7.93 1.34
C SER A 348 26.50 -9.06 0.31
N GLY A 349 25.45 -9.26 -0.50
CA GLY A 349 25.42 -10.23 -1.61
C GLY A 349 24.74 -11.57 -1.28
N GLU A 350 24.32 -11.80 -0.04
CA GLU A 350 23.45 -12.92 0.31
C GLU A 350 22.08 -12.80 -0.38
N LEU A 351 21.56 -13.95 -0.77
CA LEU A 351 20.27 -14.06 -1.44
C LEU A 351 19.25 -14.64 -0.48
N VAL A 352 18.09 -14.01 -0.35
CA VAL A 352 16.97 -14.51 0.44
C VAL A 352 15.83 -14.81 -0.52
N TYR A 353 15.26 -16.00 -0.45
CA TYR A 353 14.25 -16.42 -1.43
C TYR A 353 13.23 -17.37 -0.81
N GLN A 354 11.99 -17.24 -1.26
CA GLN A 354 10.96 -18.24 -0.99
C GLN A 354 10.90 -19.22 -2.16
N SER A 355 10.87 -20.51 -1.83
CA SER A 355 10.72 -21.56 -2.82
C SER A 355 9.75 -22.64 -2.37
N ARG A 356 9.10 -23.29 -3.34
CA ARG A 356 8.37 -24.53 -3.12
C ARG A 356 9.21 -25.72 -3.56
N ASN A 357 9.34 -26.68 -2.66
CA ASN A 357 9.95 -27.96 -3.01
C ASN A 357 8.97 -28.76 -3.91
N GLU A 358 9.41 -29.18 -5.09
CA GLU A 358 8.52 -29.86 -6.06
C GLU A 358 7.99 -31.22 -5.56
N SER A 359 8.66 -31.86 -4.61
CA SER A 359 8.27 -33.16 -4.05
C SER A 359 7.27 -33.05 -2.90
N THR A 360 7.42 -32.04 -2.03
CA THR A 360 6.55 -31.85 -0.86
C THR A 360 5.50 -30.76 -1.03
N TRP A 361 5.68 -29.88 -2.03
CA TRP A 361 4.89 -28.66 -2.24
C TRP A 361 4.87 -27.69 -1.04
N SER A 362 5.82 -27.84 -0.11
CA SER A 362 5.99 -26.93 1.04
C SER A 362 6.73 -25.67 0.62
N ALA A 363 6.22 -24.51 1.05
CA ALA A 363 6.82 -23.20 0.79
C ALA A 363 7.74 -22.81 1.96
N GLU A 364 9.00 -22.52 1.67
CA GLU A 364 10.02 -22.23 2.69
C GLU A 364 10.82 -20.99 2.30
N LEU A 365 10.98 -20.07 3.25
CA LEU A 365 11.91 -18.96 3.13
C LEU A 365 13.31 -19.43 3.49
N LYS A 366 14.28 -19.14 2.62
CA LYS A 366 15.68 -19.57 2.73
C LYS A 366 16.62 -18.40 2.50
N MET A 367 17.83 -18.53 3.03
CA MET A 367 18.96 -17.66 2.72
C MET A 367 20.08 -18.49 2.11
N LEU A 368 20.59 -18.07 0.96
CA LEU A 368 21.80 -18.58 0.35
C LEU A 368 22.96 -17.66 0.74
N GLN A 369 23.90 -18.22 1.50
CA GLN A 369 25.12 -17.57 1.93
C GLN A 369 26.33 -18.36 1.41
N GLY A 370 27.00 -17.80 0.38
CA GLY A 370 27.96 -18.57 -0.41
C GLY A 370 27.27 -19.77 -1.07
N ASP A 371 27.75 -20.98 -0.77
CA ASP A 371 27.16 -22.24 -1.25
C ASP A 371 26.21 -22.89 -0.22
N SER A 372 25.99 -22.24 0.92
CA SER A 372 25.17 -22.79 2.02
C SER A 372 23.75 -22.25 1.94
N VAL A 373 22.78 -23.16 1.94
CA VAL A 373 21.35 -22.83 2.08
C VAL A 373 20.95 -22.94 3.55
N ILE A 374 20.28 -21.92 4.06
CA ILE A 374 19.89 -21.78 5.47
C ILE A 374 18.38 -21.54 5.52
N ASP A 375 17.65 -22.41 6.21
CA ASP A 375 16.20 -22.28 6.35
C ASP A 375 15.84 -21.16 7.35
N LEU A 376 15.02 -20.21 6.91
CA LEU A 376 14.55 -19.08 7.72
C LEU A 376 13.17 -19.35 8.33
N SER A 377 12.24 -19.92 7.56
CA SER A 377 10.86 -20.21 7.98
C SER A 377 10.48 -21.69 7.79
N SER A 378 9.27 -22.07 8.23
CA SER A 378 8.76 -23.44 8.12
C SER A 378 7.53 -23.52 7.22
N GLY A 379 7.68 -24.15 6.04
CA GLY A 379 6.67 -24.88 5.24
C GLY A 379 5.37 -24.23 4.75
N TRP A 380 4.94 -23.10 5.34
CA TRP A 380 3.64 -22.49 5.12
C TRP A 380 3.68 -21.26 4.21
N GLY A 381 4.86 -20.77 3.83
CA GLY A 381 5.01 -19.51 3.09
C GLY A 381 5.11 -18.28 3.99
N LEU A 382 4.94 -17.10 3.40
CA LEU A 382 5.01 -15.79 4.05
C LEU A 382 3.79 -14.95 3.67
N ASP A 383 3.31 -14.13 4.59
CA ASP A 383 2.31 -13.10 4.25
C ASP A 383 2.97 -11.94 3.51
N PHE A 384 4.19 -11.56 3.92
CA PHE A 384 4.99 -10.53 3.28
C PHE A 384 6.47 -10.66 3.65
N PHE A 385 7.34 -10.00 2.87
CA PHE A 385 8.73 -9.75 3.22
C PHE A 385 9.23 -8.40 2.70
N THR A 386 10.31 -7.91 3.31
CA THR A 386 11.14 -6.80 2.84
C THR A 386 12.55 -6.93 3.41
N VAL A 387 13.46 -6.05 3.00
CA VAL A 387 14.81 -5.92 3.54
C VAL A 387 15.02 -4.51 4.09
N ASP A 388 15.97 -4.39 5.01
CA ASP A 388 16.45 -3.11 5.53
C ASP A 388 17.53 -2.50 4.61
N ASP A 389 18.08 -1.34 4.97
CA ASP A 389 19.16 -0.67 4.24
C ASP A 389 20.55 -1.26 4.52
N SER A 390 20.64 -2.40 5.20
CA SER A 390 21.86 -3.11 5.48
C SER A 390 21.73 -4.56 5.01
N ASN A 391 21.55 -5.51 5.94
CA ASN A 391 21.56 -6.94 5.68
C ASN A 391 20.49 -7.71 6.47
N THR A 392 19.41 -7.04 6.87
CA THR A 392 18.35 -7.66 7.66
C THR A 392 17.12 -7.86 6.81
N VAL A 393 16.60 -9.09 6.82
CA VAL A 393 15.31 -9.42 6.24
C VAL A 393 14.24 -9.26 7.31
N ILE A 394 13.10 -8.68 6.94
CA ILE A 394 11.92 -8.53 7.77
C ILE A 394 10.77 -9.26 7.09
N PHE A 395 10.09 -10.16 7.80
CA PHE A 395 9.02 -10.96 7.21
C PHE A 395 7.89 -11.31 8.19
N GLY A 396 6.70 -11.51 7.64
CA GLY A 396 5.53 -12.07 8.33
C GLY A 396 5.38 -13.55 7.97
N ALA A 397 5.33 -14.43 8.97
CA ALA A 397 5.18 -15.87 8.74
C ALA A 397 3.71 -16.26 8.54
N GLU A 398 3.42 -16.96 7.45
CA GLU A 398 2.08 -17.53 7.22
C GLU A 398 1.87 -18.72 8.18
N GLY A 399 0.77 -18.75 8.95
CA GLY A 399 0.51 -19.85 9.89
C GLY A 399 -0.60 -19.58 10.91
N SER A 400 -0.94 -20.60 11.70
CA SER A 400 -1.90 -20.52 12.82
C SER A 400 -1.23 -20.81 14.16
N GLY A 401 -1.69 -20.13 15.22
CA GLY A 401 -1.19 -20.29 16.59
C GLY A 401 -0.05 -19.33 16.97
N SER A 402 0.49 -19.49 18.19
CA SER A 402 1.47 -18.55 18.77
C SER A 402 2.80 -18.42 18.02
N ALA A 403 3.09 -19.34 17.10
CA ALA A 403 4.30 -19.32 16.27
C ALA A 403 4.18 -18.40 15.03
N ALA A 404 2.96 -17.98 14.65
CA ALA A 404 2.68 -17.13 13.49
C ALA A 404 2.46 -15.64 13.84
N ASN A 405 2.78 -15.26 15.08
CA ASN A 405 2.48 -13.95 15.63
C ASN A 405 3.67 -13.01 15.50
N GLY A 406 3.42 -11.74 15.16
CA GLY A 406 4.43 -10.69 15.12
C GLY A 406 5.25 -10.58 13.84
N LEU A 407 6.32 -9.78 13.90
CA LEU A 407 7.34 -9.66 12.87
C LEU A 407 8.50 -10.62 13.14
N ARG A 408 9.12 -11.14 12.08
CA ARG A 408 10.33 -11.95 12.16
C ARG A 408 11.48 -11.24 11.45
N PHE A 409 12.69 -11.45 11.97
CA PHE A 409 13.91 -10.86 11.45
C PHE A 409 14.96 -11.94 11.25
N ALA A 410 15.73 -11.82 10.17
CA ALA A 410 16.90 -12.67 9.94
C ALA A 410 18.05 -11.87 9.34
N ARG A 411 19.27 -12.12 9.81
CA ARG A 411 20.48 -11.43 9.36
C ARG A 411 21.65 -12.40 9.18
N PRO A 412 22.44 -12.33 8.10
CA PRO A 412 23.60 -13.22 7.91
C PRO A 412 24.71 -12.89 8.90
N ARG A 413 25.44 -13.93 9.32
CA ARG A 413 26.63 -13.80 10.16
C ARG A 413 27.89 -13.91 9.33
N ALA A 414 28.89 -13.08 9.60
CA ALA A 414 30.20 -13.16 8.95
C ALA A 414 30.91 -14.51 9.15
N ALA A 415 30.61 -15.21 10.25
CA ALA A 415 31.15 -16.54 10.54
C ALA A 415 30.39 -17.69 9.86
N GLY A 416 29.34 -17.38 9.09
CA GLY A 416 28.38 -18.35 8.55
C GLY A 416 27.16 -18.54 9.46
N GLY A 417 26.01 -18.82 8.86
CA GLY A 417 24.74 -18.95 9.56
C GLY A 417 23.97 -17.64 9.64
N VAL A 418 22.87 -17.65 10.39
CA VAL A 418 21.97 -16.48 10.55
C VAL A 418 21.69 -16.18 12.01
N GLU A 419 21.54 -14.90 12.31
CA GLU A 419 20.86 -14.41 13.50
C GLU A 419 19.36 -14.34 13.22
N LYS A 420 18.52 -14.65 14.21
CA LYS A 420 17.06 -14.59 14.13
C LYS A 420 16.50 -13.86 15.34
N ALA A 421 15.43 -13.10 15.12
CA ALA A 421 14.67 -12.44 16.17
C ALA A 421 13.20 -12.34 15.79
N SER A 422 12.35 -12.00 16.76
CA SER A 422 10.93 -11.69 16.53
C SER A 422 10.47 -10.50 17.36
N LEU A 423 9.55 -9.72 16.82
CA LEU A 423 8.89 -8.63 17.55
C LEU A 423 7.40 -8.94 17.69
N ASP A 424 6.89 -8.91 18.92
CA ASP A 424 5.46 -9.09 19.19
C ASP A 424 4.68 -7.83 18.77
N THR A 425 3.67 -8.01 17.92
CA THR A 425 2.80 -6.94 17.43
C THR A 425 1.47 -6.87 18.17
N SER A 426 1.27 -7.64 19.24
CA SER A 426 0.02 -7.64 20.01
C SER A 426 -0.36 -6.27 20.58
N LEU A 427 0.61 -5.37 20.74
CA LEU A 427 0.38 -3.99 21.21
C LEU A 427 -0.30 -3.08 20.17
N PHE A 428 -0.37 -3.49 18.90
CA PHE A 428 -0.94 -2.70 17.79
C PHE A 428 -2.38 -3.10 17.41
N GLY A 429 -3.04 -3.98 18.18
CA GLY A 429 -4.47 -4.22 17.96
C GLY A 429 -5.15 -4.91 19.13
N GLY A 430 -6.46 -4.67 19.22
CA GLY A 430 -7.30 -5.19 20.29
C GLY A 430 -7.66 -6.65 20.06
N ASP A 431 -7.30 -7.52 21.00
CA ASP A 431 -7.94 -8.82 21.14
C ASP A 431 -8.94 -8.74 22.29
N SER A 432 -10.19 -9.12 22.05
CA SER A 432 -10.78 -10.26 22.79
C SER A 432 -12.29 -10.37 22.59
N GLY A 433 -12.76 -11.62 22.45
CA GLY A 433 -14.07 -11.99 23.00
C GLY A 433 -15.09 -12.59 22.04
N GLY A 434 -14.93 -12.50 20.72
CA GLY A 434 -15.89 -13.10 19.78
C GLY A 434 -15.55 -12.87 18.32
N SER A 435 -15.33 -13.96 17.58
CA SER A 435 -15.29 -14.03 16.11
C SER A 435 -14.26 -13.23 15.28
N GLY A 436 -13.31 -12.48 15.84
CA GLY A 436 -12.24 -11.87 15.01
C GLY A 436 -11.01 -11.39 15.76
N TRP A 437 -9.84 -11.80 15.26
CA TRP A 437 -8.53 -11.11 15.40
C TRP A 437 -7.75 -11.23 16.72
N GLY A 438 -7.59 -12.46 17.23
CA GLY A 438 -6.54 -12.75 18.21
C GLY A 438 -5.15 -12.72 17.56
N ASN A 439 -4.34 -11.73 17.94
CA ASN A 439 -2.98 -11.44 17.48
C ASN A 439 -2.88 -10.77 16.08
N PRO A 440 -2.92 -9.42 16.02
CA PRO A 440 -2.88 -8.68 14.77
C PRO A 440 -1.47 -8.75 14.16
N LYS A 441 -1.39 -9.29 12.94
CA LYS A 441 -0.19 -9.23 12.09
C LYS A 441 -0.41 -8.20 10.99
N PRO A 442 0.61 -7.40 10.62
CA PRO A 442 0.47 -6.52 9.47
C PRO A 442 0.30 -7.37 8.20
N ARG A 443 -0.50 -6.88 7.26
CA ARG A 443 -0.57 -7.42 5.88
C ARG A 443 0.58 -6.90 5.03
N ARG A 444 1.13 -5.74 5.37
CA ARG A 444 2.21 -5.08 4.62
C ARG A 444 3.05 -4.21 5.55
N LEU A 445 4.33 -4.10 5.25
CA LEU A 445 5.20 -3.08 5.84
C LEU A 445 5.45 -1.94 4.85
N LEU A 446 5.50 -0.71 5.38
CA LEU A 446 5.92 0.47 4.65
C LEU A 446 7.21 0.94 5.33
N VAL A 447 8.32 0.89 4.58
CA VAL A 447 9.62 1.35 5.06
C VAL A 447 9.78 2.79 4.59
N GLY A 448 9.74 3.74 5.53
CA GLY A 448 9.84 5.16 5.23
C GLY A 448 11.30 5.61 5.11
N ASP A 449 11.56 6.53 4.18
CA ASP A 449 12.84 7.22 4.07
C ASP A 449 13.12 8.16 5.26
N ASN A 450 12.15 8.44 6.11
CA ASN A 450 12.34 9.08 7.42
C ASN A 450 12.95 8.16 8.50
N GLY A 451 13.36 6.94 8.14
CA GLY A 451 13.99 6.01 9.08
C GLY A 451 12.99 5.37 10.04
N ARG A 452 11.77 5.11 9.55
CA ARG A 452 10.66 4.52 10.31
C ARG A 452 10.11 3.31 9.58
N ILE A 453 9.52 2.38 10.31
CA ILE A 453 8.80 1.23 9.76
C ILE A 453 7.35 1.30 10.22
N TYR A 454 6.44 1.35 9.25
CA TYR A 454 5.00 1.32 9.46
C TYR A 454 4.42 -0.04 9.07
N GLY A 455 3.38 -0.48 9.78
CA GLY A 455 2.63 -1.69 9.44
C GLY A 455 1.19 -1.36 9.11
N VAL A 456 0.68 -1.99 8.05
CA VAL A 456 -0.74 -1.92 7.65
C VAL A 456 -1.44 -3.16 8.19
N PHE A 457 -2.38 -2.98 9.11
CA PHE A 457 -3.13 -4.04 9.76
C PHE A 457 -4.54 -4.12 9.19
N GLU A 458 -4.98 -5.33 8.86
CA GLU A 458 -6.36 -5.59 8.51
C GLU A 458 -7.15 -5.90 9.78
N GLY A 459 -8.31 -5.29 9.92
CA GLY A 459 -9.26 -5.57 10.98
C GLY A 459 -10.69 -5.50 10.47
N GLY A 460 -11.63 -5.39 11.40
CA GLY A 460 -12.99 -5.03 11.05
C GLY A 460 -13.86 -4.81 12.26
N ARG A 461 -15.07 -4.31 12.01
CA ARG A 461 -16.04 -3.93 13.03
C ARG A 461 -17.44 -4.29 12.60
N ASP A 462 -18.28 -4.63 13.58
CA ASP A 462 -19.71 -4.83 13.32
C ASP A 462 -20.39 -3.49 13.01
N THR A 463 -21.25 -3.48 12.00
CA THR A 463 -22.12 -2.34 11.71
C THR A 463 -23.45 -2.51 12.42
N ILE A 464 -23.92 -1.46 13.09
CA ILE A 464 -25.16 -1.46 13.87
C ILE A 464 -26.16 -0.52 13.18
N ASP A 465 -27.39 -0.98 13.00
CA ASP A 465 -28.45 -0.15 12.42
C ASP A 465 -28.94 0.93 13.41
N ALA A 466 -29.80 1.83 12.92
CA ALA A 466 -30.36 2.92 13.73
C ALA A 466 -31.21 2.44 14.94
N ASN A 467 -31.51 1.13 15.05
CA ASN A 467 -32.26 0.54 16.16
C ASN A 467 -31.35 -0.25 17.12
N GLY A 468 -30.02 -0.21 16.94
CA GLY A 468 -29.08 -0.94 17.79
C GLY A 468 -28.92 -2.42 17.41
N VAL A 469 -29.36 -2.85 16.21
CA VAL A 469 -29.28 -4.25 15.76
C VAL A 469 -28.08 -4.45 14.83
N HIS A 470 -27.36 -5.56 15.01
CA HIS A 470 -26.31 -5.99 14.10
C HIS A 470 -26.81 -6.07 12.66
N SER A 471 -26.14 -5.36 11.76
CA SER A 471 -26.54 -5.17 10.36
C SER A 471 -25.51 -5.64 9.35
N GLY A 472 -24.27 -5.92 9.78
CA GLY A 472 -23.18 -6.35 8.91
C GLY A 472 -21.80 -6.28 9.54
N TRP A 473 -20.77 -6.41 8.71
CA TRP A 473 -19.34 -6.32 9.07
C TRP A 473 -18.64 -5.39 8.08
N GLU A 474 -17.85 -4.45 8.61
CA GLU A 474 -16.97 -3.56 7.84
C GLU A 474 -15.52 -4.00 7.99
N THR A 475 -14.80 -4.13 6.88
CA THR A 475 -13.35 -4.34 6.89
C THR A 475 -12.64 -3.01 7.09
N THR A 476 -11.62 -2.98 7.95
CA THR A 476 -10.83 -1.78 8.22
C THR A 476 -9.35 -2.01 7.94
N LEU A 477 -8.65 -0.98 7.47
CA LEU A 477 -7.19 -0.94 7.37
C LEU A 477 -6.66 0.12 8.34
N THR A 478 -5.78 -0.29 9.24
CA THR A 478 -5.18 0.60 10.24
C THR A 478 -3.67 0.62 10.08
N VAL A 479 -3.08 1.80 9.95
CA VAL A 479 -1.63 2.00 9.82
C VAL A 479 -1.06 2.38 11.18
N TYR A 480 -0.05 1.65 11.65
CA TYR A 480 0.72 1.98 12.87
C TYR A 480 2.19 2.19 12.53
N GLN A 481 2.89 2.99 13.33
CA GLN A 481 4.35 3.00 13.32
C GLN A 481 4.87 1.90 14.26
N ILE A 482 5.50 0.89 13.69
CA ILE A 482 6.02 -0.27 14.43
C ILE A 482 7.38 0.06 15.04
N LEU A 483 8.27 0.70 14.27
CA LEU A 483 9.61 1.06 14.71
C LEU A 483 9.94 2.52 14.32
N PRO A 484 10.32 3.38 15.30
CA PRO A 484 10.19 3.20 16.75
C PRO A 484 8.73 2.95 17.14
N PHE A 485 8.50 2.21 18.23
CA PHE A 485 7.16 1.86 18.67
C PHE A 485 6.30 3.10 18.93
N ASP A 486 5.13 3.15 18.28
CA ASP A 486 4.06 4.09 18.59
C ASP A 486 2.71 3.36 18.49
N GLY A 487 2.09 3.13 19.63
CA GLY A 487 0.80 2.45 19.71
C GLY A 487 -0.40 3.28 19.25
N VAL A 488 -0.21 4.49 18.72
CA VAL A 488 -1.29 5.34 18.18
C VAL A 488 -1.44 5.10 16.67
N PRO A 489 -2.65 4.78 16.17
CA PRO A 489 -2.91 4.69 14.74
C PRO A 489 -2.54 5.98 14.01
N LYS A 490 -1.81 5.85 12.90
CA LYS A 490 -1.46 6.93 11.98
C LYS A 490 -2.57 7.19 10.96
N LEU A 491 -3.30 6.14 10.59
CA LEU A 491 -4.43 6.18 9.68
C LEU A 491 -5.36 5.01 9.99
N GLU A 492 -6.67 5.22 9.89
CA GLU A 492 -7.68 4.16 9.86
C GLU A 492 -8.64 4.41 8.69
N LEU A 493 -8.83 3.39 7.85
CA LEU A 493 -9.71 3.42 6.69
C LEU A 493 -10.77 2.33 6.82
N VAL A 494 -12.00 2.67 6.45
CA VAL A 494 -13.10 1.72 6.32
C VAL A 494 -13.26 1.39 4.85
N LEU A 495 -13.16 0.11 4.49
CA LEU A 495 -13.32 -0.33 3.11
C LEU A 495 -14.80 -0.43 2.74
N ALA A 496 -15.11 -0.18 1.47
CA ALA A 496 -16.46 -0.35 0.95
C ALA A 496 -16.91 -1.82 1.02
N ASP A 497 -18.21 -2.04 1.15
CA ASP A 497 -18.80 -3.38 1.28
C ASP A 497 -18.37 -4.30 0.13
N GLY A 498 -17.92 -5.51 0.46
CA GLY A 498 -17.42 -6.51 -0.48
C GLY A 498 -16.03 -6.27 -1.08
N VAL A 499 -15.35 -5.17 -0.75
CA VAL A 499 -13.97 -4.90 -1.19
C VAL A 499 -12.99 -5.62 -0.26
N SER A 500 -12.14 -6.49 -0.82
CA SER A 500 -11.06 -7.13 -0.05
C SER A 500 -9.90 -6.17 0.16
N TRP A 501 -9.10 -6.39 1.22
CA TRP A 501 -7.94 -5.54 1.51
C TRP A 501 -6.95 -5.52 0.33
N TRP A 502 -6.77 -6.64 -0.36
CA TRP A 502 -5.84 -6.76 -1.46
C TRP A 502 -6.33 -6.01 -2.70
N ASP A 503 -7.60 -6.20 -3.07
CA ASP A 503 -8.19 -5.48 -4.22
C ASP A 503 -8.10 -3.96 -4.01
N TRP A 504 -8.22 -3.49 -2.77
CA TRP A 504 -8.02 -2.09 -2.44
C TRP A 504 -6.54 -1.68 -2.58
N MET A 505 -5.61 -2.41 -1.94
CA MET A 505 -4.18 -2.08 -1.94
C MET A 505 -3.53 -2.14 -3.33
N GLN A 506 -3.98 -3.05 -4.20
CA GLN A 506 -3.47 -3.19 -5.57
C GLN A 506 -3.77 -1.94 -6.41
N ASN A 507 -4.95 -1.34 -6.20
CA ASN A 507 -5.40 -0.15 -6.93
C ASN A 507 -5.02 1.16 -6.22
N THR A 508 -4.71 1.09 -4.93
CA THR A 508 -4.47 2.24 -4.05
C THR A 508 -3.24 1.98 -3.18
N PRO A 509 -2.02 1.99 -3.75
CA PRO A 509 -0.83 1.66 -2.98
C PRO A 509 -0.55 2.72 -1.91
N PHE A 510 -0.24 2.29 -0.69
CA PHE A 510 0.36 3.17 0.30
C PHE A 510 1.83 3.42 -0.05
N GLN A 511 2.23 4.69 -0.12
CA GLN A 511 3.64 5.09 -0.24
C GLN A 511 3.97 6.12 0.85
N VAL A 512 5.18 6.05 1.40
CA VAL A 512 5.65 6.97 2.45
C VAL A 512 6.85 7.75 1.90
N SER A 513 6.87 9.06 2.12
CA SER A 513 8.02 9.94 1.89
C SER A 513 8.04 11.01 2.98
N GLY A 514 9.20 11.19 3.61
CA GLY A 514 9.34 11.94 4.84
C GLY A 514 8.32 11.47 5.89
N ASP A 515 7.66 12.43 6.52
CA ASP A 515 6.61 12.18 7.51
C ASP A 515 5.20 12.17 6.88
N THR A 516 5.08 11.86 5.59
CA THR A 516 3.78 11.83 4.88
C THR A 516 3.51 10.47 4.24
N LEU A 517 2.30 9.96 4.46
CA LEU A 517 1.74 8.80 3.78
C LEU A 517 0.79 9.26 2.66
N TYR A 518 0.92 8.65 1.50
CA TYR A 518 0.14 8.95 0.30
C TYR A 518 -0.70 7.74 -0.09
N TYR A 519 -1.96 8.00 -0.47
CA TYR A 519 -2.83 7.01 -1.13
C TYR A 519 -3.85 7.70 -2.05
N SER A 520 -4.40 6.99 -3.03
CA SER A 520 -5.44 7.51 -3.91
C SER A 520 -6.86 7.28 -3.36
N ASP A 521 -7.76 8.22 -3.59
CA ASP A 521 -9.19 8.07 -3.26
C ASP A 521 -10.07 8.69 -4.36
N SER A 522 -11.38 8.61 -4.23
CA SER A 522 -12.37 9.16 -5.15
C SER A 522 -13.33 10.11 -4.46
N VAL A 523 -13.52 11.30 -5.03
CA VAL A 523 -14.49 12.29 -4.56
C VAL A 523 -15.65 12.44 -5.56
N ASP A 524 -16.87 12.62 -5.06
CA ASP A 524 -18.02 12.98 -5.88
C ASP A 524 -17.97 14.46 -6.26
N VAL A 525 -18.14 14.75 -7.55
CA VAL A 525 -18.20 16.11 -8.09
C VAL A 525 -19.64 16.37 -8.53
N PRO A 526 -20.33 17.36 -7.93
CA PRO A 526 -21.73 17.61 -8.21
C PRO A 526 -22.05 17.69 -9.70
N PHE A 527 -23.01 16.87 -10.14
CA PHE A 527 -23.48 16.76 -11.53
C PHE A 527 -22.46 16.25 -12.56
N LEU A 528 -21.24 15.92 -12.15
CA LEU A 528 -20.11 15.57 -13.03
C LEU A 528 -19.52 14.19 -12.75
N GLY A 529 -20.09 13.44 -11.80
CA GLY A 529 -19.63 12.11 -11.40
C GLY A 529 -18.40 12.19 -10.50
N THR A 530 -17.53 11.18 -10.53
CA THR A 530 -16.37 11.08 -9.63
C THR A 530 -15.06 11.54 -10.27
N ALA A 531 -14.15 12.03 -9.42
CA ALA A 531 -12.75 12.29 -9.75
C ALA A 531 -11.84 11.63 -8.72
N ASN A 532 -10.67 11.17 -9.13
CA ASN A 532 -9.65 10.69 -8.21
C ASN A 532 -8.84 11.85 -7.62
N VAL A 533 -8.44 11.67 -6.36
CA VAL A 533 -7.59 12.56 -5.59
C VAL A 533 -6.44 11.75 -5.00
N ILE A 534 -5.36 12.41 -4.61
CA ILE A 534 -4.33 11.81 -3.75
C ILE A 534 -4.49 12.38 -2.35
N ILE A 535 -4.67 11.52 -1.37
CA ILE A 535 -4.73 11.88 0.04
C ILE A 535 -3.31 11.86 0.59
N MET A 536 -2.93 12.97 1.22
CA MET A 536 -1.71 13.10 2.03
C MET A 536 -2.10 13.00 3.50
N VAL A 537 -1.47 12.10 4.23
CA VAL A 537 -1.64 11.94 5.68
C VAL A 537 -0.33 12.29 6.35
N ASP A 538 -0.33 13.36 7.14
CA ASP A 538 0.79 13.68 8.03
C ASP A 538 0.89 12.60 9.12
N LEU A 539 1.98 11.86 9.15
CA LEU A 539 2.18 10.72 10.06
C LEU A 539 2.48 11.15 11.51
N THR A 540 2.71 12.43 11.74
CA THR A 540 2.87 13.01 13.08
C THR A 540 1.53 13.51 13.60
N THR A 541 0.83 14.33 12.81
CA THR A 541 -0.41 15.01 13.24
C THR A 541 -1.68 14.23 12.91
N ARG A 542 -1.61 13.29 11.96
CA ARG A 542 -2.73 12.51 11.37
C ARG A 542 -3.67 13.35 10.50
N LEU A 543 -3.27 14.58 10.17
CA LEU A 543 -4.07 15.46 9.33
C LEU A 543 -4.10 14.93 7.89
N GLN A 544 -5.29 14.82 7.33
CA GLN A 544 -5.49 14.42 5.94
C GLN A 544 -5.72 15.65 5.06
N THR A 545 -5.01 15.71 3.94
CA THR A 545 -5.13 16.79 2.95
C THR A 545 -5.30 16.19 1.56
N GLN A 546 -6.13 16.80 0.73
CA GLN A 546 -6.42 16.31 -0.61
C GLN A 546 -5.63 17.08 -1.68
N LEU A 547 -4.83 16.36 -2.46
CA LEU A 547 -4.22 16.81 -3.71
C LEU A 547 -5.17 16.54 -4.88
N LEU A 548 -5.08 17.39 -5.91
CA LEU A 548 -5.88 17.30 -7.13
C LEU A 548 -7.40 17.45 -6.89
N THR A 549 -7.78 18.12 -5.80
CA THR A 549 -9.20 18.41 -5.51
C THR A 549 -9.81 19.25 -6.64
N PRO A 550 -10.89 18.79 -7.29
CA PRO A 550 -11.53 19.55 -8.35
C PRO A 550 -12.13 20.86 -7.83
N VAL A 551 -11.88 21.96 -8.53
CA VAL A 551 -12.46 23.28 -8.23
C VAL A 551 -13.41 23.67 -9.35
N ASP A 552 -14.69 23.90 -9.02
CA ASP A 552 -15.76 24.19 -10.00
C ASP A 552 -15.85 23.17 -11.16
N GLY A 553 -15.50 21.92 -10.89
CA GLY A 553 -15.51 20.84 -11.88
C GLY A 553 -14.31 20.79 -12.83
N VAL A 554 -13.30 21.65 -12.63
CA VAL A 554 -12.00 21.65 -13.31
C VAL A 554 -10.97 20.92 -12.45
N GLY A 555 -10.04 20.22 -13.07
CA GLY A 555 -9.04 19.39 -12.41
C GLY A 555 -9.56 17.99 -12.06
N ARG A 556 -10.54 17.47 -12.80
CA ARG A 556 -11.05 16.11 -12.58
C ARG A 556 -10.18 15.09 -13.29
N TYR A 557 -9.53 14.23 -12.52
CA TYR A 557 -8.68 13.16 -13.05
C TYR A 557 -9.29 11.77 -12.78
N GLU A 558 -9.00 10.81 -13.65
CA GLU A 558 -9.07 9.38 -13.40
C GLU A 558 -7.63 8.87 -13.39
N ILE A 559 -7.07 8.59 -12.21
CA ILE A 559 -5.67 8.23 -12.06
C ILE A 559 -5.54 6.74 -12.32
N TYR A 560 -4.73 6.38 -13.31
CA TYR A 560 -4.50 4.98 -13.68
C TYR A 560 -3.34 4.36 -12.90
N ASN A 561 -2.29 5.13 -12.66
CA ASN A 561 -1.13 4.71 -11.88
C ASN A 561 -0.36 5.95 -11.38
N TRP A 562 0.35 5.81 -10.27
CA TRP A 562 1.23 6.83 -9.73
C TRP A 562 2.41 6.23 -8.95
N ARG A 563 3.53 6.95 -8.92
CA ARG A 563 4.74 6.58 -8.20
C ARG A 563 5.37 7.81 -7.56
N LEU A 564 5.79 7.66 -6.31
CA LEU A 564 6.53 8.66 -5.56
C LEU A 564 8.04 8.43 -5.71
N ALA A 565 8.78 9.51 -5.93
CA ALA A 565 10.24 9.53 -5.96
C ALA A 565 10.74 10.78 -5.22
N GLY A 566 11.18 10.60 -3.97
CA GLY A 566 11.48 11.72 -3.08
C GLY A 566 10.24 12.58 -2.85
N ASP A 567 10.33 13.87 -3.20
CA ASP A 567 9.25 14.85 -3.08
C ASP A 567 8.43 15.03 -4.38
N GLU A 568 8.65 14.18 -5.38
CA GLU A 568 7.95 14.24 -6.68
C GLU A 568 7.04 13.02 -6.84
N LEU A 569 5.72 13.26 -6.98
CA LEU A 569 4.74 12.23 -7.31
C LEU A 569 4.43 12.32 -8.80
N HIS A 570 4.79 11.27 -9.53
CA HIS A 570 4.50 11.09 -10.94
C HIS A 570 3.21 10.31 -11.08
N PHE A 571 2.26 10.80 -11.88
CA PHE A 571 1.02 10.08 -12.15
C PHE A 571 0.65 10.13 -13.63
N SER A 572 -0.24 9.22 -13.99
CA SER A 572 -0.93 9.22 -15.27
C SER A 572 -2.43 9.11 -15.06
N GLY A 573 -3.20 9.67 -15.98
CA GLY A 573 -4.64 9.61 -15.86
C GLY A 573 -5.42 10.33 -16.95
N LEU A 574 -6.72 10.06 -17.03
CA LEU A 574 -7.64 10.80 -17.90
C LEU A 574 -8.11 12.07 -17.20
N LYS A 575 -7.84 13.22 -17.80
CA LYS A 575 -8.44 14.48 -17.43
C LYS A 575 -9.87 14.55 -17.99
N LYS A 576 -10.86 14.41 -17.10
CA LYS A 576 -12.30 14.35 -17.45
C LYS A 576 -12.88 15.70 -17.88
N ASP A 577 -12.13 16.80 -17.72
CA ASP A 577 -12.56 18.15 -18.08
C ASP A 577 -12.74 18.31 -19.59
N ASN A 578 -11.79 17.77 -20.35
CA ASN A 578 -11.69 17.88 -21.81
C ASN A 578 -11.43 16.52 -22.48
N ASN A 579 -11.48 15.42 -21.72
CA ASN A 579 -11.24 14.06 -22.19
C ASN A 579 -9.85 13.92 -22.83
N SER A 580 -8.84 14.57 -22.26
CA SER A 580 -7.43 14.41 -22.63
C SER A 580 -6.76 13.49 -21.63
N VAL A 581 -5.87 12.63 -22.10
CA VAL A 581 -5.04 11.86 -21.18
C VAL A 581 -3.78 12.64 -20.88
N VAL A 582 -3.35 12.55 -19.63
CA VAL A 582 -2.25 13.32 -19.10
C VAL A 582 -1.23 12.43 -18.39
N THR A 583 0.01 12.90 -18.41
CA THR A 583 0.96 12.62 -17.34
C THR A 583 1.10 13.88 -16.50
N GLY A 584 1.35 13.68 -15.21
CA GLY A 584 1.58 14.80 -14.31
C GLY A 584 2.68 14.51 -13.31
N VAL A 585 3.31 15.59 -12.88
CA VAL A 585 4.29 15.62 -11.79
C VAL A 585 3.78 16.58 -10.73
N ILE A 586 3.71 16.09 -9.50
CA ILE A 586 3.32 16.84 -8.31
C ILE A 586 4.56 17.02 -7.45
N GLU A 587 5.03 18.26 -7.30
CA GLU A 587 6.06 18.63 -6.32
C GLU A 587 5.40 18.74 -4.94
N THR A 588 5.35 17.62 -4.19
CA THR A 588 4.57 17.50 -2.95
C THR A 588 5.06 18.45 -1.86
N ALA A 589 6.37 18.72 -1.80
CA ALA A 589 6.96 19.68 -0.86
C ALA A 589 6.54 21.15 -1.09
N ARG A 590 6.00 21.48 -2.27
CA ARG A 590 5.52 22.84 -2.60
C ARG A 590 4.02 23.01 -2.42
N PHE A 591 3.31 21.95 -2.08
CA PHE A 591 1.87 21.99 -1.90
C PHE A 591 1.47 22.57 -0.53
N THR A 592 0.47 23.45 -0.54
CA THR A 592 -0.39 23.74 0.61
C THR A 592 -1.84 23.80 0.12
N PRO A 593 -2.86 23.63 1.00
CA PRO A 593 -4.27 23.71 0.60
C PRO A 593 -4.66 25.01 -0.14
N GLU A 594 -3.97 26.11 0.16
CA GLU A 594 -4.20 27.43 -0.41
C GLU A 594 -3.34 27.71 -1.66
N THR A 595 -2.38 26.84 -1.97
CA THR A 595 -1.45 27.04 -3.09
C THR A 595 -2.14 26.70 -4.40
N ASP A 596 -2.01 27.60 -5.39
CA ASP A 596 -2.53 27.37 -6.73
C ASP A 596 -1.87 26.14 -7.38
N SER A 597 -2.67 25.28 -8.01
CA SER A 597 -2.17 24.06 -8.68
C SER A 597 -0.99 24.30 -9.62
N SER A 598 -0.93 25.44 -10.33
CA SER A 598 0.17 25.78 -11.24
C SER A 598 1.55 25.92 -10.57
N VAL A 599 1.60 25.99 -9.24
CA VAL A 599 2.86 26.10 -8.48
C VAL A 599 3.48 24.72 -8.21
N TYR A 600 2.66 23.69 -8.05
CA TYR A 600 3.13 22.36 -7.64
C TYR A 600 2.80 21.25 -8.64
N LEU A 601 1.87 21.49 -9.57
CA LEU A 601 1.39 20.52 -10.54
C LEU A 601 1.82 20.93 -11.95
N THR A 602 2.62 20.08 -12.58
CA THR A 602 2.88 20.11 -14.02
C THR A 602 2.07 19.01 -14.67
N VAL A 603 1.31 19.33 -15.71
CA VAL A 603 0.48 18.38 -16.45
C VAL A 603 0.76 18.54 -17.94
N THR A 604 1.12 17.43 -18.57
CA THR A 604 1.36 17.36 -20.02
C THR A 604 0.26 16.53 -20.66
N GLU A 605 -0.44 17.12 -21.62
CA GLU A 605 -1.43 16.39 -22.42
C GLU A 605 -0.72 15.48 -23.42
N SER A 606 -1.10 14.20 -23.44
CA SER A 606 -0.61 13.26 -24.43
C SER A 606 -1.47 13.35 -25.69
N ALA A 607 -0.82 13.36 -26.86
CA ALA A 607 -1.47 13.51 -28.17
C ALA A 607 -2.39 12.32 -28.55
N SER A 608 -2.40 11.24 -27.77
CA SER A 608 -3.18 10.05 -28.03
C SER A 608 -4.02 9.63 -26.83
N ALA A 609 -5.35 9.80 -26.95
CA ALA A 609 -6.31 9.25 -25.99
C ALA A 609 -6.34 7.71 -25.97
N SER A 610 -5.81 7.04 -27.00
CA SER A 610 -5.64 5.57 -27.01
C SER A 610 -4.36 5.13 -26.31
N GLY A 611 -3.31 5.98 -26.35
CA GLY A 611 -2.00 5.92 -25.66
C GLY A 611 -2.02 5.60 -24.17
N ALA A 612 -3.16 5.88 -23.58
CA ALA A 612 -3.16 6.60 -22.35
C ALA A 612 -4.46 6.29 -21.59
N ALA A 613 -5.53 5.83 -22.28
CA ALA A 613 -6.57 4.97 -21.70
C ALA A 613 -6.07 3.55 -21.37
N SER A 614 -4.82 3.21 -21.76
CA SER A 614 -4.14 1.98 -21.39
C SER A 614 -3.64 2.08 -19.95
N ALA A 615 -3.89 1.06 -19.13
CA ALA A 615 -3.36 1.00 -17.77
C ALA A 615 -1.83 1.01 -17.82
N ILE A 616 -1.17 1.87 -17.02
CA ILE A 616 0.28 1.84 -16.90
C ILE A 616 0.69 0.65 -16.05
N GLN A 617 1.49 -0.26 -16.61
CA GLN A 617 1.99 -1.45 -15.91
C GLN A 617 3.17 -1.15 -14.99
N ASP A 618 4.06 -0.24 -15.39
CA ASP A 618 5.26 0.14 -14.66
C ASP A 618 5.66 1.60 -14.93
N ILE A 619 6.15 2.28 -13.90
CA ILE A 619 6.83 3.58 -14.01
C ILE A 619 8.17 3.44 -13.32
N GLU A 620 9.28 3.58 -14.03
CA GLU A 620 10.63 3.55 -13.46
C GLU A 620 11.26 4.95 -13.50
N VAL A 621 11.68 5.46 -12.35
CA VAL A 621 12.29 6.80 -12.27
C VAL A 621 13.80 6.69 -12.45
N LEU A 622 14.37 7.47 -13.37
CA LEU A 622 15.79 7.42 -13.78
C LEU A 622 16.66 8.47 -13.08
N ARG A 623 16.08 9.34 -12.26
CA ARG A 623 16.80 10.49 -11.69
C ARG A 623 18.00 10.06 -10.84
N ALA A 624 19.10 10.80 -11.01
CA ALA A 624 20.37 10.51 -10.36
C ALA A 624 20.24 10.40 -8.83
N VAL A 625 20.86 9.35 -8.29
CA VAL A 625 21.03 9.10 -6.86
C VAL A 625 21.54 10.38 -6.19
N SER A 626 20.81 10.86 -5.18
CA SER A 626 21.33 11.88 -4.27
C SER A 626 22.63 11.35 -3.69
N THR A 627 23.77 11.87 -4.14
CA THR A 627 25.05 11.55 -3.49
C THR A 627 25.03 12.24 -2.15
N GLU A 628 25.15 11.48 -1.07
CA GLU A 628 25.33 12.07 0.25
C GLU A 628 26.51 13.02 0.22
N ILE A 629 26.22 14.29 0.52
CA ILE A 629 27.23 15.33 0.63
C ILE A 629 27.76 15.25 2.05
N ASP A 630 29.07 15.22 2.21
CA ASP A 630 29.71 15.35 3.52
C ASP A 630 29.24 16.66 4.16
N PRO A 631 28.44 16.62 5.23
CA PRO A 631 27.94 17.83 5.86
C PRO A 631 29.06 18.62 6.55
N GLY A 632 30.23 18.00 6.79
CA GLY A 632 31.34 18.58 7.55
C GLY A 632 31.07 18.72 9.05
N ASP A 633 29.89 18.31 9.51
CA ASP A 633 29.43 18.38 10.88
C ASP A 633 29.64 17.04 11.60
N GLU A 634 29.95 17.10 12.90
CA GLU A 634 30.10 15.92 13.76
C GLU A 634 28.74 15.20 13.93
N PRO A 635 28.70 13.86 13.84
CA PRO A 635 27.46 13.12 14.05
C PRO A 635 26.92 13.33 15.47
N ASN A 636 25.60 13.51 15.57
CA ASN A 636 24.85 13.52 16.81
C ASN A 636 23.75 12.46 16.76
N LEU A 637 23.25 12.05 17.92
CA LEU A 637 22.21 11.02 18.00
C LEU A 637 21.13 11.32 19.03
N THR A 638 19.95 10.77 18.78
CA THR A 638 18.80 10.80 19.69
C THR A 638 18.31 9.37 19.92
N PHE A 639 18.14 9.00 21.18
CA PHE A 639 17.58 7.70 21.54
C PHE A 639 16.06 7.77 21.65
N PHE A 640 15.38 6.76 21.12
CA PHE A 640 13.93 6.55 21.25
C PHE A 640 13.68 5.27 22.03
N GLN A 641 13.12 5.43 23.23
CA GLN A 641 12.70 4.31 24.05
C GLN A 641 11.54 4.73 24.95
N SER A 642 10.40 4.05 24.78
CA SER A 642 9.28 4.13 25.73
C SER A 642 9.51 3.11 26.84
N MET A 643 9.24 3.49 28.09
CA MET A 643 9.28 2.53 29.20
C MET A 643 8.21 1.43 29.08
N ASP A 644 7.15 1.65 28.30
CA ASP A 644 6.13 0.65 28.01
C ASP A 644 6.56 -0.38 26.97
N ASN A 645 7.47 0.02 26.09
CA ASN A 645 7.95 -0.83 25.02
C ASN A 645 9.10 -1.73 25.51
N LEU A 646 8.76 -2.99 25.77
CA LEU A 646 9.72 -4.01 26.16
C LEU A 646 10.42 -4.69 24.96
N TYR A 647 9.98 -4.40 23.74
CA TYR A 647 10.32 -5.19 22.55
C TYR A 647 11.33 -4.52 21.61
N SER A 648 11.47 -3.19 21.67
CA SER A 648 12.39 -2.49 20.77
C SER A 648 12.94 -1.19 21.33
N MET A 649 14.07 -0.77 20.74
CA MET A 649 14.74 0.50 21.00
C MET A 649 15.15 1.10 19.65
N SER A 650 15.35 2.41 19.56
CA SER A 650 15.84 3.02 18.32
C SER A 650 16.78 4.20 18.57
N ILE A 651 17.62 4.49 17.58
CA ILE A 651 18.59 5.59 17.59
C ILE A 651 18.49 6.31 16.25
N ASP A 652 18.18 7.60 16.27
CA ASP A 652 18.32 8.45 15.08
C ASP A 652 19.69 9.10 15.08
N PHE A 653 20.33 9.15 13.92
CA PHE A 653 21.56 9.87 13.69
C PHE A 653 21.32 11.11 12.81
N SER A 654 22.04 12.20 13.08
CA SER A 654 21.94 13.42 12.27
C SER A 654 22.58 13.27 10.89
N THR A 655 23.53 12.35 10.76
CA THR A 655 24.27 12.04 9.53
C THR A 655 24.19 10.55 9.24
N SER A 656 24.56 10.17 8.02
CA SER A 656 24.55 8.78 7.60
C SER A 656 25.77 8.05 8.16
N MET A 657 25.50 7.01 8.94
CA MET A 657 26.54 6.37 9.73
C MET A 657 27.25 5.24 9.00
N ASN A 658 28.53 5.00 9.32
CA ASN A 658 29.17 3.74 8.97
C ASN A 658 28.57 2.64 9.85
N THR A 659 27.70 1.82 9.27
CA THR A 659 26.93 0.80 9.99
C THR A 659 27.82 -0.18 10.75
N ALA A 660 28.93 -0.63 10.15
CA ALA A 660 29.90 -1.50 10.83
C ALA A 660 30.56 -0.81 12.02
N SER A 661 30.94 0.46 11.86
CA SER A 661 31.52 1.25 12.95
C SER A 661 30.54 1.42 14.11
N VAL A 662 29.26 1.68 13.85
CA VAL A 662 28.24 1.77 14.90
C VAL A 662 28.07 0.43 15.60
N GLU A 663 27.90 -0.65 14.84
CA GLU A 663 27.60 -1.96 15.41
C GLU A 663 28.74 -2.56 16.24
N GLU A 664 30.00 -2.27 15.91
CA GLU A 664 31.17 -2.65 16.71
C GLU A 664 31.29 -1.87 18.03
N ASN A 665 30.71 -0.67 18.09
CA ASN A 665 30.81 0.27 19.20
C ASN A 665 29.48 0.46 19.96
N LEU A 666 28.49 -0.39 19.68
CA LEU A 666 27.18 -0.41 20.31
C LEU A 666 27.15 -1.46 21.43
N SER A 667 26.62 -1.09 22.60
CA SER A 667 26.38 -2.04 23.69
C SER A 667 25.07 -1.77 24.40
N LEU A 668 24.33 -2.84 24.69
CA LEU A 668 23.19 -2.82 25.61
C LEU A 668 23.51 -3.72 26.79
N VAL A 669 23.31 -3.20 28.00
CA VAL A 669 23.52 -3.95 29.24
C VAL A 669 22.35 -3.79 30.20
N ASP A 670 22.12 -4.80 31.03
CA ASP A 670 21.20 -4.70 32.17
C ASP A 670 21.82 -3.90 33.33
N GLY A 671 21.03 -3.65 34.38
CA GLY A 671 21.48 -2.96 35.58
C GLY A 671 22.60 -3.67 36.36
N ALA A 672 22.89 -4.93 36.04
CA ALA A 672 24.03 -5.69 36.56
C ALA A 672 25.24 -5.69 35.59
N SER A 673 25.16 -4.92 34.50
CA SER A 673 26.16 -4.83 33.43
C SER A 673 26.36 -6.13 32.63
N ASN A 674 25.35 -7.01 32.60
CA ASN A 674 25.36 -8.16 31.70
C ASN A 674 25.00 -7.70 30.28
N PRO A 675 25.75 -8.11 29.24
CA PRO A 675 25.44 -7.76 27.86
C PRO A 675 24.17 -8.45 27.36
N ILE A 676 23.43 -7.76 26.51
CA ILE A 676 22.19 -8.23 25.89
C ILE A 676 22.38 -8.21 24.37
N ASP A 677 22.06 -9.33 23.74
CA ASP A 677 22.13 -9.44 22.28
C ASP A 677 20.99 -8.63 21.63
N MET A 678 21.24 -8.10 20.43
CA MET A 678 20.29 -7.24 19.73
C MET A 678 20.30 -7.51 18.23
N MET A 679 19.13 -7.79 17.66
CA MET A 679 18.94 -7.71 16.22
C MET A 679 18.98 -6.24 15.80
N LYS A 680 19.79 -5.91 14.80
CA LYS A 680 19.98 -4.54 14.31
C LYS A 680 19.34 -4.39 12.94
N ILE A 681 18.46 -3.40 12.81
CA ILE A 681 17.73 -3.09 11.56
C ILE A 681 18.03 -1.64 11.20
N TRP A 682 18.59 -1.42 10.01
CA TRP A 682 18.95 -0.08 9.52
C TRP A 682 17.90 0.42 8.53
N VAL A 683 17.32 1.59 8.80
CA VAL A 683 16.47 2.28 7.84
C VAL A 683 16.93 3.73 7.76
N ASN A 684 17.42 4.13 6.60
CA ASN A 684 18.09 5.41 6.36
C ASN A 684 19.12 5.73 7.48
N LYS A 685 18.94 6.84 8.20
CA LYS A 685 19.82 7.30 9.29
C LYS A 685 19.40 6.79 10.67
N THR A 686 18.54 5.77 10.72
CA THR A 686 17.98 5.26 11.97
C THR A 686 18.37 3.79 12.17
N LEU A 687 18.82 3.49 13.38
CA LEU A 687 19.06 2.13 13.84
C LEU A 687 17.93 1.70 14.76
N HIS A 688 17.19 0.67 14.38
CA HIS A 688 16.26 -0.02 15.26
C HIS A 688 16.90 -1.28 15.83
N LEU A 689 16.58 -1.57 17.09
CA LEU A 689 17.14 -2.66 17.87
C LEU A 689 16.02 -3.50 18.45
N ILE A 690 16.11 -4.83 18.28
CA ILE A 690 15.26 -5.80 18.96
C ILE A 690 16.13 -6.54 19.98
N PRO A 691 16.09 -6.17 21.27
CA PRO A 691 16.84 -6.86 22.32
C PRO A 691 16.34 -8.28 22.54
N ASP A 692 17.25 -9.21 22.86
CA ASP A 692 16.91 -10.58 23.19
C ASP A 692 17.54 -11.00 24.52
N LEU A 693 16.69 -11.29 25.52
CA LEU A 693 17.12 -11.81 26.81
C LEU A 693 17.29 -13.34 26.84
N ASP A 694 17.03 -14.05 25.74
CA ASP A 694 17.18 -15.51 25.71
C ASP A 694 18.65 -15.89 25.97
N VAL A 695 18.84 -16.97 26.73
CA VAL A 695 20.18 -17.52 27.03
C VAL A 695 20.90 -18.03 25.78
N THR A 696 20.17 -18.30 24.71
CA THR A 696 20.68 -18.67 23.39
C THR A 696 20.87 -17.45 22.47
N GLY A 697 20.49 -16.25 22.90
CA GLY A 697 20.59 -15.01 22.13
C GLY A 697 19.84 -15.10 20.81
N LEU A 698 20.37 -14.45 19.77
CA LEU A 698 19.76 -14.37 18.43
C LEU A 698 19.84 -15.68 17.61
N SER A 699 19.84 -16.86 18.25
CA SER A 699 20.06 -18.14 17.58
C SER A 699 18.85 -19.06 17.50
N ASP A 700 17.71 -18.65 18.06
CA ASP A 700 16.61 -19.56 18.35
C ASP A 700 15.52 -19.65 17.26
N SER A 701 14.66 -20.67 17.37
CA SER A 701 13.43 -20.85 16.58
C SER A 701 12.16 -20.61 17.41
N THR A 702 12.30 -20.23 18.69
CA THR A 702 11.21 -20.14 19.67
C THR A 702 10.72 -18.71 19.88
N GLY A 703 11.48 -17.71 19.42
CA GLY A 703 11.14 -16.29 19.46
C GLY A 703 11.97 -15.52 20.48
N THR A 704 12.06 -14.21 20.29
CA THR A 704 12.84 -13.31 21.14
C THR A 704 12.21 -13.14 22.51
N ALA A 705 13.04 -13.22 23.56
CA ALA A 705 12.61 -12.87 24.92
C ALA A 705 12.72 -11.35 25.13
N PRO A 706 11.61 -10.64 25.41
CA PRO A 706 11.62 -9.19 25.54
C PRO A 706 12.35 -8.73 26.82
N LEU A 707 12.62 -7.43 26.91
CA LEU A 707 13.18 -6.82 28.11
C LEU A 707 12.30 -7.09 29.34
N ALA A 708 12.90 -7.46 30.46
CA ALA A 708 12.18 -7.66 31.71
C ALA A 708 11.60 -6.34 32.24
N ALA A 709 10.39 -6.40 32.78
CA ALA A 709 9.75 -5.31 33.50
C ALA A 709 10.54 -4.88 34.75
N ASN A 710 10.35 -3.64 35.20
CA ASN A 710 10.99 -3.03 36.37
C ASN A 710 12.53 -3.20 36.38
N THR A 711 13.16 -3.16 35.21
CA THR A 711 14.59 -3.40 35.06
C THR A 711 15.22 -2.24 34.30
N ALA A 712 16.35 -1.76 34.80
CA ALA A 712 17.13 -0.73 34.14
C ALA A 712 18.03 -1.35 33.07
N TYR A 713 18.05 -0.75 31.89
CA TYR A 713 18.94 -1.09 30.79
C TYR A 713 19.66 0.17 30.32
N THR A 714 20.94 0.03 29.99
CA THR A 714 21.77 1.12 29.46
C THR A 714 22.22 0.78 28.05
N LEU A 715 21.78 1.59 27.10
CA LEU A 715 22.24 1.55 25.72
C LEU A 715 23.35 2.60 25.54
N THR A 716 24.47 2.19 24.97
CA THR A 716 25.66 3.03 24.77
C THR A 716 26.15 2.92 23.34
N VAL A 717 26.50 4.07 22.76
CA VAL A 717 27.26 4.20 21.51
C VAL A 717 28.57 4.91 21.83
N ALA A 718 29.71 4.25 21.61
CA ALA A 718 31.01 4.80 21.97
C ALA A 718 31.47 5.92 21.02
N ALA A 719 32.26 6.87 21.54
CA ALA A 719 32.80 8.02 20.81
C ALA A 719 33.64 7.65 19.57
N THR A 720 34.16 6.42 19.51
CA THR A 720 34.94 5.88 18.39
C THR A 720 34.10 5.52 17.16
N THR A 721 32.77 5.65 17.27
CA THR A 721 31.83 5.43 16.16
C THR A 721 31.95 6.53 15.12
N ASN A 722 32.06 6.15 13.85
CA ASN A 722 32.22 7.08 12.73
C ASN A 722 31.02 7.09 11.78
N ASP A 723 30.81 8.22 11.13
CA ASP A 723 29.92 8.32 9.97
C ASP A 723 30.56 7.73 8.69
N VAL A 724 29.84 7.75 7.56
CA VAL A 724 30.36 7.26 6.28
C VAL A 724 31.55 8.07 5.74
N PHE A 725 31.77 9.29 6.25
CA PHE A 725 32.86 10.20 5.88
C PHE A 725 34.08 10.09 6.81
N GLY A 726 33.94 9.39 7.94
CA GLY A 726 34.99 9.19 8.94
C GLY A 726 34.99 10.22 10.08
N ASN A 727 33.94 11.03 10.22
CA ASN A 727 33.76 11.91 11.38
C ASN A 727 33.25 11.09 12.57
N ALA A 728 33.89 11.26 13.72
CA ALA A 728 33.57 10.51 14.94
C ALA A 728 32.52 11.24 15.80
N LEU A 729 31.80 10.50 16.64
CA LEU A 729 30.99 11.08 17.73
C LEU A 729 31.88 11.89 18.69
N VAL A 730 31.35 13.01 19.19
CA VAL A 730 32.08 13.91 20.10
C VAL A 730 32.42 13.24 21.45
N SER A 731 31.52 12.39 21.93
CA SER A 731 31.65 11.66 23.20
C SER A 731 30.80 10.40 23.18
N ASP A 732 31.04 9.50 24.14
CA ASP A 732 30.15 8.37 24.37
C ASP A 732 28.74 8.91 24.63
N ALA A 733 27.76 8.39 23.90
CA ALA A 733 26.36 8.67 24.12
C ALA A 733 25.73 7.48 24.82
N SER A 734 24.99 7.71 25.89
CA SER A 734 24.32 6.64 26.62
C SER A 734 22.98 7.08 27.15
N GLN A 735 21.99 6.21 27.07
CA GLN A 735 20.69 6.39 27.70
C GLN A 735 20.41 5.19 28.61
N THR A 736 20.00 5.47 29.84
CA THR A 736 19.50 4.45 30.75
C THR A 736 17.99 4.61 30.89
N VAL A 737 17.25 3.53 30.62
CA VAL A 737 15.79 3.49 30.77
C VAL A 737 15.44 2.36 31.72
N THR A 738 14.52 2.65 32.63
CA THR A 738 13.87 1.62 33.46
C THR A 738 12.56 1.27 32.81
N THR A 739 12.38 0.00 32.45
CA THR A 739 11.13 -0.51 31.88
C THR A 739 9.97 -0.36 32.87
N ARG A 740 8.74 -0.33 32.37
CA ARG A 740 7.51 -0.28 33.16
C ARG A 740 7.51 -1.30 34.30
N PRO A 741 6.89 -1.01 35.45
CA PRO A 741 6.78 -1.99 36.52
C PRO A 741 5.97 -3.21 36.05
N SER A 742 6.20 -4.35 36.71
CA SER A 742 5.47 -5.59 36.44
C SER A 742 4.01 -5.54 36.91
N SER A 743 3.65 -4.57 37.76
CA SER A 743 2.32 -4.44 38.34
C SER A 743 2.10 -3.08 38.99
N GLY A 744 0.84 -2.70 39.16
CA GLY A 744 0.43 -1.49 39.85
C GLY A 744 0.38 -0.27 38.93
N TRP A 745 0.05 0.86 39.53
CA TRP A 745 0.02 2.15 38.86
C TRP A 745 1.43 2.70 38.67
N TYR A 746 1.68 3.36 37.54
CA TYR A 746 2.91 4.09 37.25
C TYR A 746 2.62 5.28 36.35
N VAL A 747 3.53 6.24 36.33
CA VAL A 747 3.49 7.36 35.38
C VAL A 747 4.58 7.12 34.35
N ASP A 748 4.22 7.23 33.08
CA ASP A 748 5.16 7.05 31.98
C ASP A 748 6.05 8.28 31.77
N THR A 749 6.91 8.24 30.75
CA THR A 749 7.79 9.37 30.41
C THR A 749 7.04 10.59 29.85
N ASN A 750 5.77 10.43 29.46
CA ASN A 750 4.90 11.48 28.92
C ASN A 750 3.90 11.97 29.97
N GLU A 751 4.14 11.71 31.25
CA GLU A 751 3.26 12.15 32.34
C GLU A 751 1.84 11.52 32.24
N THR A 752 1.73 10.35 31.61
CA THR A 752 0.47 9.59 31.53
C THR A 752 0.37 8.60 32.69
N LEU A 753 -0.77 8.57 33.38
CA LEU A 753 -1.04 7.55 34.41
C LEU A 753 -1.42 6.22 33.76
N LEU A 754 -0.61 5.19 33.99
CA LEU A 754 -0.79 3.85 33.43
C LEU A 754 -0.98 2.81 34.54
N TYR A 755 -1.71 1.74 34.23
CA TYR A 755 -1.83 0.56 35.09
C TYR A 755 -1.19 -0.66 34.44
N ALA A 756 -0.25 -1.32 35.14
CA ALA A 756 0.49 -2.47 34.63
C ALA A 756 -0.18 -3.83 34.89
N GLY A 757 -1.32 -3.89 35.57
CA GLY A 757 -1.93 -5.14 36.06
C GLY A 757 -1.47 -5.51 37.48
N ARG A 758 -1.87 -6.68 37.99
CA ARG A 758 -1.41 -7.21 39.29
C ARG A 758 -0.23 -8.17 39.12
N SER A 759 0.64 -8.22 40.13
CA SER A 759 1.83 -9.07 40.11
C SER A 759 1.52 -10.58 40.17
N ASP A 760 0.34 -10.93 40.67
CA ASP A 760 -0.17 -12.31 40.73
C ASP A 760 -0.90 -12.73 39.45
N GLY A 761 -1.00 -11.85 38.46
CA GLY A 761 -1.73 -12.09 37.20
C GLY A 761 -3.24 -12.27 37.39
N THR A 762 -3.78 -12.01 38.59
CA THR A 762 -5.21 -12.09 38.83
C THR A 762 -5.92 -10.92 38.17
N ARG A 763 -7.03 -11.19 37.50
CA ARG A 763 -7.95 -10.17 37.01
C ARG A 763 -8.78 -9.63 38.16
N LYS A 764 -8.16 -8.91 39.09
CA LYS A 764 -8.84 -8.18 40.15
C LYS A 764 -8.76 -6.69 39.86
N TRP A 765 -9.79 -5.97 40.27
CA TRP A 765 -9.87 -4.53 40.07
C TRP A 765 -8.86 -3.82 40.97
N SER A 766 -8.16 -2.84 40.45
CA SER A 766 -7.39 -1.85 41.19
C SER A 766 -8.14 -0.52 41.18
N THR A 767 -8.29 0.09 42.36
CA THR A 767 -9.07 1.31 42.55
C THR A 767 -8.16 2.52 42.78
N TYR A 768 -8.49 3.64 42.16
CA TYR A 768 -7.84 4.95 42.23
C TYR A 768 -8.88 6.01 42.64
N ASP A 769 -8.69 6.72 43.76
CA ASP A 769 -9.53 7.88 44.14
C ASP A 769 -9.07 9.08 43.32
N LEU A 770 -9.91 9.54 42.39
CA LEU A 770 -9.53 10.56 41.41
C LEU A 770 -9.27 11.93 42.03
N VAL A 771 -10.01 12.28 43.09
CA VAL A 771 -10.05 13.65 43.61
C VAL A 771 -9.38 13.74 44.97
N GLY A 772 -9.38 12.66 45.76
CA GLY A 772 -8.86 12.66 47.13
C GLY A 772 -9.63 13.60 48.08
N ALA A 773 -10.75 14.17 47.62
CA ALA A 773 -11.68 15.02 48.34
C ALA A 773 -13.11 14.81 47.80
N SER A 774 -14.12 15.30 48.52
CA SER A 774 -15.52 15.20 48.09
C SER A 774 -15.75 15.96 46.78
N ALA A 775 -16.38 15.30 45.82
CA ALA A 775 -16.83 15.86 44.55
C ALA A 775 -17.96 16.89 44.76
N PRO A 776 -18.06 17.92 43.90
CA PRO A 776 -19.14 18.90 43.93
C PRO A 776 -20.52 18.28 43.71
N ASP A 777 -21.57 19.02 44.06
CA ASP A 777 -22.93 18.51 43.94
C ASP A 777 -23.44 18.38 42.49
N HIS A 778 -22.91 19.22 41.62
CA HIS A 778 -23.10 19.11 40.19
C HIS A 778 -21.71 19.24 39.61
N PHE A 779 -21.30 18.32 38.75
CA PHE A 779 -19.93 18.28 38.28
C PHE A 779 -19.83 17.78 36.85
N GLU A 780 -18.74 18.17 36.20
CA GLU A 780 -18.27 17.62 34.94
C GLU A 780 -16.88 17.06 35.15
N LEU A 781 -16.72 15.77 34.91
CA LEU A 781 -15.42 15.11 34.86
C LEU A 781 -15.04 14.92 33.40
N THR A 782 -13.92 15.51 32.99
CA THR A 782 -13.30 15.29 31.70
C THR A 782 -11.99 14.55 31.91
N PHE A 783 -11.71 13.54 31.10
CA PHE A 783 -10.42 12.85 31.10
C PHE A 783 -10.17 12.19 29.75
N ASP A 784 -8.90 11.99 29.45
CA ASP A 784 -8.47 11.22 28.31
C ASP A 784 -8.13 9.81 28.77
N ALA A 785 -8.54 8.81 28.00
CA ALA A 785 -8.14 7.43 28.29
C ALA A 785 -7.87 6.63 27.02
N LYS A 786 -6.96 5.66 27.17
CA LYS A 786 -6.67 4.61 26.20
C LYS A 786 -6.69 3.26 26.93
N ASN A 787 -7.58 2.38 26.51
CA ASN A 787 -7.66 1.03 27.07
C ASN A 787 -6.93 0.04 26.16
N PHE A 788 -6.09 -0.82 26.73
CA PHE A 788 -5.36 -1.83 25.98
C PHE A 788 -6.11 -3.18 25.91
N ASN A 789 -7.36 -3.28 26.41
CA ASN A 789 -8.16 -4.53 26.46
C ASN A 789 -9.71 -4.30 26.38
N TRP A 790 -10.52 -5.37 26.31
CA TRP A 790 -11.98 -5.36 26.03
C TRP A 790 -12.90 -4.90 27.18
N GLN A 791 -12.39 -4.95 28.41
CA GLN A 791 -13.01 -4.44 29.63
C GLN A 791 -11.90 -3.79 30.45
N GLY A 792 -12.18 -2.77 31.26
CA GLY A 792 -11.12 -2.30 32.13
C GLY A 792 -11.27 -0.94 32.76
N VAL A 793 -12.35 -0.20 32.56
CA VAL A 793 -12.58 1.06 33.26
C VAL A 793 -13.95 1.08 33.89
N GLU A 794 -14.01 1.28 35.20
CA GLU A 794 -15.24 1.59 35.89
C GLU A 794 -15.08 2.92 36.63
N LEU A 795 -16.12 3.74 36.60
CA LEU A 795 -16.22 4.96 37.39
C LEU A 795 -17.33 4.79 38.43
N TYR A 796 -17.05 5.24 39.64
CA TYR A 796 -17.97 5.22 40.77
C TYR A 796 -18.10 6.62 41.32
N LEU A 797 -19.32 6.98 41.70
CA LEU A 797 -19.54 8.02 42.69
C LEU A 797 -20.00 7.36 43.99
N PHE A 798 -19.19 7.50 45.04
CA PHE A 798 -19.34 6.76 46.28
C PHE A 798 -19.30 7.67 47.51
N ASP A 799 -20.33 7.61 48.37
CA ASP A 799 -20.33 8.33 49.65
C ASP A 799 -19.55 7.55 50.72
N VAL A 800 -18.32 8.00 51.01
CA VAL A 800 -17.43 7.33 51.97
C VAL A 800 -17.96 7.40 53.40
N ALA A 801 -18.78 8.40 53.72
CA ALA A 801 -19.31 8.61 55.06
C ALA A 801 -20.35 7.56 55.50
N SER A 802 -20.96 6.83 54.55
CA SER A 802 -22.13 5.98 54.80
C SER A 802 -21.87 4.48 54.91
N GLY A 803 -20.62 4.01 54.73
CA GLY A 803 -20.21 2.64 55.06
C GLY A 803 -19.78 1.79 53.86
N LEU A 804 -20.37 0.60 53.66
CA LEU A 804 -19.89 -0.37 52.65
C LEU A 804 -20.29 0.04 51.21
N PRO A 805 -19.43 -0.18 50.19
CA PRO A 805 -19.67 0.24 48.81
C PRO A 805 -20.92 -0.36 48.14
N ASN A 806 -21.31 -1.57 48.51
CA ASN A 806 -22.47 -2.27 47.92
C ASN A 806 -23.82 -1.75 48.38
N GLN A 807 -23.87 -0.88 49.38
CA GLN A 807 -25.12 -0.45 49.96
C GLN A 807 -25.58 0.91 49.44
N ARG A 808 -24.69 1.78 48.91
CA ARG A 808 -24.99 3.21 48.65
C ARG A 808 -24.04 3.91 47.66
N THR A 809 -23.73 3.31 46.51
CA THR A 809 -23.15 4.06 45.37
C THR A 809 -24.23 4.92 44.72
N ASP A 810 -23.95 6.21 44.48
CA ASP A 810 -24.88 7.11 43.78
C ASP A 810 -25.09 6.64 42.33
N PHE A 811 -23.98 6.31 41.66
CA PHE A 811 -23.97 5.53 40.43
C PHE A 811 -22.65 4.78 40.29
N ARG A 812 -22.68 3.74 39.46
CA ARG A 812 -21.53 3.00 38.98
C ARG A 812 -21.66 2.84 37.47
N MET A 813 -20.59 3.07 36.73
CA MET A 813 -20.58 2.84 35.29
C MET A 813 -19.36 2.05 34.88
N GLY A 814 -19.56 1.07 34.00
CA GLY A 814 -18.50 0.37 33.29
C GLY A 814 -18.38 0.91 31.88
N LEU A 815 -17.17 1.29 31.50
CA LEU A 815 -16.86 1.79 30.16
C LEU A 815 -16.03 0.75 29.41
N GLY A 816 -16.53 0.31 28.27
CA GLY A 816 -15.95 -0.77 27.47
C GLY A 816 -16.60 -0.90 26.10
N SER A 817 -16.27 -1.96 25.37
CA SER A 817 -17.02 -2.32 24.16
C SER A 817 -18.45 -2.79 24.47
N TRP A 818 -18.68 -3.26 25.70
CA TRP A 818 -19.98 -3.37 26.33
C TRP A 818 -19.96 -2.48 27.57
N SER A 819 -20.81 -1.47 27.59
CA SER A 819 -20.85 -0.49 28.67
C SER A 819 -22.17 -0.62 29.41
N TRP A 820 -22.16 -0.20 30.66
CA TRP A 820 -23.34 -0.27 31.51
C TRP A 820 -23.28 0.81 32.57
N VAL A 821 -24.46 1.19 33.08
CA VAL A 821 -24.64 2.09 34.21
C VAL A 821 -25.64 1.49 35.18
N ASP A 822 -25.29 1.53 36.44
CA ASP A 822 -26.07 1.06 37.57
C ASP A 822 -26.29 2.27 38.49
N TYR A 823 -27.54 2.63 38.76
CA TYR A 823 -27.89 3.87 39.46
C TYR A 823 -29.21 3.77 40.21
N GLU A 824 -29.40 4.67 41.17
CA GLU A 824 -30.67 4.82 41.90
C GLU A 824 -31.52 5.93 41.26
N ASP A 825 -32.82 5.68 41.07
CA ASP A 825 -33.77 6.68 40.55
C ASP A 825 -34.33 7.60 41.65
N THR A 826 -35.03 8.65 41.24
CA THR A 826 -35.70 9.59 42.17
C THR A 826 -36.72 8.96 43.14
N ASP A 827 -37.17 7.73 42.88
CA ASP A 827 -38.09 6.97 43.74
C ASP A 827 -37.34 5.97 44.67
N ASN A 828 -36.00 5.96 44.65
CA ASN A 828 -35.11 5.05 45.38
C ASN A 828 -35.20 3.59 44.88
N ASN A 829 -35.42 3.39 43.58
CA ASN A 829 -35.28 2.09 42.93
C ASN A 829 -33.95 2.02 42.18
N TRP A 830 -33.29 0.88 42.29
CA TRP A 830 -32.06 0.60 41.53
C TRP A 830 -32.37 0.13 40.12
N HIS A 831 -31.68 0.71 39.14
CA HIS A 831 -31.76 0.37 37.72
C HIS A 831 -30.40 0.00 37.16
N TRP A 832 -30.41 -1.02 36.30
CA TRP A 832 -29.26 -1.47 35.54
C TRP A 832 -29.56 -1.30 34.05
N ILE A 833 -28.73 -0.52 33.35
CA ILE A 833 -28.81 -0.31 31.90
C ILE A 833 -27.48 -0.76 31.29
N ASP A 834 -27.53 -1.54 30.22
CA ASP A 834 -26.34 -1.98 29.51
C ASP A 834 -26.53 -2.05 28.00
N GLY A 835 -25.42 -2.13 27.27
CA GLY A 835 -25.43 -2.48 25.85
C GLY A 835 -24.09 -2.31 25.14
N GLU A 836 -24.07 -2.76 23.88
CA GLU A 836 -22.89 -2.63 23.02
C GLU A 836 -22.56 -1.17 22.73
N THR A 837 -21.30 -0.82 22.95
CA THR A 837 -20.72 0.53 22.90
C THR A 837 -19.29 0.45 22.36
N ARG A 838 -19.11 -0.30 21.26
CA ARG A 838 -17.80 -0.60 20.66
C ARG A 838 -17.02 0.65 20.27
N SER A 839 -17.68 1.77 20.02
CA SER A 839 -17.03 3.05 19.73
C SER A 839 -16.53 3.77 20.98
N VAL A 840 -16.98 3.43 22.19
CA VAL A 840 -16.69 4.19 23.42
C VAL A 840 -15.30 3.83 23.96
N PHE A 841 -14.89 2.57 23.87
CA PHE A 841 -13.57 2.09 24.33
C PHE A 841 -13.02 1.05 23.34
N ASN A 842 -12.28 1.53 22.34
CA ASN A 842 -11.81 0.75 21.18
C ASN A 842 -10.28 0.73 21.02
N GLY A 843 -9.52 1.05 22.06
CA GLY A 843 -8.06 1.11 21.99
C GLY A 843 -7.48 2.44 21.51
N SER A 844 -8.31 3.37 21.06
CA SER A 844 -7.90 4.73 20.73
C SER A 844 -7.98 5.65 21.95
N TRP A 845 -7.11 6.66 21.97
CA TRP A 845 -7.23 7.77 22.91
C TRP A 845 -8.52 8.55 22.62
N LYS A 846 -9.37 8.63 23.63
CA LYS A 846 -10.60 9.41 23.58
C LYS A 846 -10.67 10.33 24.79
N THR A 847 -11.31 11.48 24.58
CA THR A 847 -11.72 12.34 25.66
C THR A 847 -13.14 11.95 26.08
N TYR A 848 -13.29 11.60 27.35
CA TYR A 848 -14.55 11.27 28.01
C TYR A 848 -15.03 12.49 28.79
N ARG A 849 -16.32 12.79 28.67
CA ARG A 849 -16.97 13.84 29.43
C ARG A 849 -18.20 13.27 30.14
N ILE A 850 -18.16 13.30 31.47
CA ILE A 850 -19.21 12.78 32.33
C ILE A 850 -19.80 13.95 33.12
N ARG A 851 -21.08 14.25 32.91
CA ARG A 851 -21.77 15.37 33.55
C ARG A 851 -22.88 14.86 34.45
N VAL A 852 -22.89 15.34 35.68
CA VAL A 852 -23.92 15.06 36.69
C VAL A 852 -24.50 16.38 37.16
N PHE A 853 -25.77 16.63 36.88
CA PHE A 853 -26.46 17.84 37.29
C PHE A 853 -27.96 17.60 37.42
N GLY A 854 -28.63 18.24 38.39
CA GLY A 854 -30.03 17.95 38.66
C GLY A 854 -30.26 16.45 38.92
N ASN A 855 -31.06 15.82 38.04
CA ASN A 855 -31.30 14.37 38.01
C ASN A 855 -30.71 13.70 36.74
N ASP A 856 -29.85 14.42 36.02
CA ASP A 856 -29.26 13.96 34.76
C ASP A 856 -27.82 13.46 35.01
N LEU A 857 -27.51 12.30 34.43
CA LEU A 857 -26.16 11.79 34.21
C LEU A 857 -25.97 11.64 32.70
N MET A 858 -25.05 12.42 32.14
CA MET A 858 -24.74 12.39 30.70
C MET A 858 -23.30 11.94 30.49
N VAL A 859 -23.09 11.05 29.52
CA VAL A 859 -21.76 10.59 29.11
C VAL A 859 -21.58 10.89 27.63
N ASP A 860 -20.55 11.67 27.31
CA ASP A 860 -20.16 11.99 25.95
C ASP A 860 -18.70 11.59 25.70
N THR A 861 -18.35 11.26 24.45
CA THR A 861 -16.95 11.03 24.05
C THR A 861 -16.61 11.77 22.78
N LYS A 862 -15.34 12.15 22.61
CA LYS A 862 -14.78 12.62 21.33
C LYS A 862 -13.40 11.99 21.12
N VAL A 863 -12.89 12.02 19.89
CA VAL A 863 -11.51 11.61 19.65
C VAL A 863 -10.57 12.63 20.31
N LEU A 864 -9.47 12.15 20.90
CA LEU A 864 -8.50 13.03 21.55
C LEU A 864 -8.00 14.13 20.59
N GLY A 865 -8.09 15.38 21.04
CA GLY A 865 -7.66 16.56 20.28
C GLY A 865 -8.74 17.19 19.40
N GLU A 866 -9.93 16.58 19.29
CA GLU A 866 -11.08 17.20 18.62
C GLU A 866 -11.69 18.32 19.46
N ASN A 867 -12.43 19.23 18.80
CA ASN A 867 -13.10 20.34 19.47
C ASN A 867 -14.33 19.87 20.30
N ASP A 868 -14.83 20.72 21.20
CA ASP A 868 -15.96 20.38 22.07
C ASP A 868 -17.32 20.28 21.35
N THR A 869 -17.37 20.56 20.04
CA THR A 869 -18.57 20.31 19.23
C THR A 869 -18.62 18.89 18.67
N ALA A 870 -17.50 18.15 18.72
CA ALA A 870 -17.38 16.78 18.22
C ALA A 870 -17.79 15.71 19.26
N TYR A 871 -18.21 16.11 20.46
CA TYR A 871 -18.70 15.17 21.46
C TYR A 871 -19.95 14.42 20.95
N GLU A 872 -19.85 13.10 20.96
CA GLU A 872 -20.95 12.18 20.70
C GLU A 872 -21.49 11.62 22.01
N ALA A 873 -22.81 11.69 22.21
CA ALA A 873 -23.46 11.16 23.40
C ALA A 873 -23.47 9.62 23.38
N VAL A 874 -23.11 9.03 24.51
CA VAL A 874 -23.21 7.58 24.74
C VAL A 874 -24.60 7.29 25.30
N GLY A 875 -25.56 7.06 24.39
CA GLY A 875 -26.98 6.91 24.74
C GLY A 875 -27.25 5.85 25.82
N ASN A 876 -26.53 4.73 25.80
CA ASN A 876 -26.72 3.63 26.76
C ASN A 876 -26.24 3.95 28.18
N LEU A 877 -25.52 5.06 28.38
CA LEU A 877 -24.99 5.50 29.67
C LEU A 877 -25.60 6.83 30.15
N THR A 878 -26.52 7.40 29.39
CA THR A 878 -27.15 8.68 29.72
C THR A 878 -28.52 8.44 30.33
N VAL A 879 -28.77 8.98 31.53
CA VAL A 879 -30.01 8.82 32.29
C VAL A 879 -30.51 10.17 32.82
N THR A 880 -31.83 10.31 32.98
CA THR A 880 -32.49 11.60 33.30
C THR A 880 -33.32 11.57 34.58
N ASP A 881 -33.23 10.49 35.34
CA ASP A 881 -33.99 10.23 36.55
C ASP A 881 -33.11 9.81 37.72
N LEU A 882 -31.82 10.17 37.69
CA LEU A 882 -30.86 9.93 38.78
C LEU A 882 -31.34 10.54 40.09
N ALA A 883 -31.24 9.79 41.17
CA ALA A 883 -31.58 10.23 42.52
C ALA A 883 -30.77 11.45 42.94
N THR A 884 -31.39 12.30 43.77
CA THR A 884 -30.66 13.39 44.41
C THR A 884 -29.69 12.82 45.44
N ARG A 885 -28.40 13.10 45.26
CA ARG A 885 -27.30 12.62 46.10
C ARG A 885 -27.51 13.05 47.55
N SER A 886 -27.38 12.11 48.48
CA SER A 886 -27.67 12.31 49.91
C SER A 886 -26.45 12.17 50.83
N GLY A 887 -25.29 11.84 50.26
CA GLY A 887 -24.01 11.68 50.94
C GLY A 887 -23.35 13.00 51.34
N THR A 888 -22.36 12.91 52.25
CA THR A 888 -21.59 14.09 52.72
C THR A 888 -20.10 14.02 52.38
N ASP A 889 -19.63 12.89 51.84
CA ASP A 889 -18.26 12.70 51.36
C ASP A 889 -18.27 11.86 50.07
N ASN A 890 -18.81 12.43 48.99
CA ASN A 890 -18.95 11.74 47.71
C ASN A 890 -17.60 11.74 46.97
N ARG A 891 -16.98 10.59 46.77
CA ARG A 891 -15.72 10.42 46.04
C ARG A 891 -15.95 9.86 44.67
N ILE A 892 -15.14 10.32 43.70
CA ILE A 892 -15.08 9.70 42.38
C ILE A 892 -13.97 8.67 42.42
N LEU A 893 -14.32 7.40 42.28
CA LEU A 893 -13.36 6.31 42.23
C LEU A 893 -13.29 5.77 40.80
N LEU A 894 -12.07 5.58 40.33
CA LEU A 894 -11.74 4.91 39.08
C LEU A 894 -11.28 3.49 39.42
N ARG A 895 -11.83 2.47 38.75
CA ARG A 895 -11.33 1.10 38.86
C ARG A 895 -10.88 0.59 37.52
N VAL A 896 -9.78 -0.14 37.53
CA VAL A 896 -9.26 -0.83 36.35
C VAL A 896 -8.88 -2.27 36.66
N GLN A 897 -9.16 -3.17 35.73
CA GLN A 897 -8.85 -4.61 35.89
C GLN A 897 -7.76 -5.07 34.92
N GLU A 898 -7.54 -4.28 33.87
CA GLU A 898 -6.64 -4.55 32.75
C GLU A 898 -5.76 -3.32 32.52
N PRO A 899 -4.64 -3.44 31.78
CA PRO A 899 -3.82 -2.27 31.47
C PRO A 899 -4.61 -1.18 30.75
N VAL A 900 -4.55 0.04 31.29
CA VAL A 900 -5.21 1.26 30.76
C VAL A 900 -4.28 2.44 31.02
N GLY A 901 -4.33 3.43 30.13
CA GLY A 901 -3.72 4.74 30.33
C GLY A 901 -4.75 5.85 30.44
N PHE A 902 -4.45 6.83 31.27
CA PHE A 902 -5.27 8.02 31.52
C PHE A 902 -4.43 9.29 31.51
N ASP A 903 -5.03 10.37 31.04
CA ASP A 903 -4.42 11.70 31.01
C ASP A 903 -5.49 12.80 31.20
N ASN A 904 -5.06 14.03 31.47
CA ASN A 904 -5.87 15.26 31.52
C ASN A 904 -7.15 15.15 32.37
N PHE A 905 -7.04 14.67 33.61
CA PHE A 905 -8.19 14.69 34.51
C PHE A 905 -8.55 16.11 34.91
N ILE A 906 -9.75 16.54 34.55
CA ILE A 906 -10.30 17.85 34.87
C ILE A 906 -11.68 17.65 35.51
N LEU A 907 -11.87 18.22 36.70
CA LEU A 907 -13.15 18.28 37.38
C LEU A 907 -13.63 19.72 37.44
N ASN A 908 -14.76 20.01 36.80
CA ASN A 908 -15.47 21.28 36.90
C ASN A 908 -16.67 21.14 37.83
N SER A 909 -17.01 22.22 38.55
CA SER A 909 -18.31 22.32 39.23
C SER A 909 -19.33 22.86 38.25
N LEU A 910 -20.52 22.26 38.22
CA LEU A 910 -21.66 22.72 37.46
C LEU A 910 -22.66 23.44 38.37
N ASP A 911 -23.64 24.11 37.78
CA ASP A 911 -24.88 24.50 38.45
C ASP A 911 -25.98 23.44 38.23
N SER A 912 -27.18 23.69 38.76
CA SER A 912 -28.30 22.75 38.63
C SER A 912 -28.85 22.60 37.20
N ASN A 913 -28.44 23.47 36.27
CA ASN A 913 -28.84 23.43 34.86
C ASN A 913 -27.77 22.75 33.98
N GLY A 914 -26.64 22.35 34.56
CA GLY A 914 -25.52 21.76 33.84
C GLY A 914 -24.54 22.77 33.25
N ASP A 915 -24.65 24.06 33.59
CA ASP A 915 -23.69 25.09 33.18
C ASP A 915 -22.49 25.11 34.13
N ILE A 916 -21.28 25.34 33.61
CA ILE A 916 -20.08 25.38 34.47
C ILE A 916 -20.15 26.57 35.43
N SER A 917 -20.15 26.29 36.72
CA SER A 917 -20.18 27.26 37.81
C SER A 917 -18.78 27.57 38.36
N MET A 918 -17.84 26.62 38.25
CA MET A 918 -16.42 26.80 38.57
C MET A 918 -15.57 25.85 37.72
N ASN A 919 -14.60 26.39 36.99
CA ASN A 919 -13.62 25.60 36.23
C ASN A 919 -12.52 25.07 37.15
N ASP A 920 -11.94 23.92 36.78
CA ASP A 920 -10.69 23.39 37.31
C ASP A 920 -10.70 23.27 38.84
N VAL A 921 -11.80 22.75 39.38
CA VAL A 921 -11.91 22.40 40.82
C VAL A 921 -10.84 21.38 41.19
N TYR A 922 -10.50 20.51 40.24
CA TYR A 922 -9.35 19.62 40.28
C TYR A 922 -8.78 19.47 38.87
N THR A 923 -7.45 19.52 38.76
CA THR A 923 -6.72 19.25 37.52
C THR A 923 -5.49 18.43 37.88
N GLU A 924 -5.26 17.33 37.18
CA GLU A 924 -4.08 16.49 37.34
C GLU A 924 -3.50 16.14 35.97
N ASP A 925 -2.23 16.50 35.78
CA ASP A 925 -1.42 16.22 34.59
C ASP A 925 -0.31 15.19 34.88
N PHE A 926 -0.24 14.68 36.12
CA PHE A 926 0.73 13.69 36.62
C PHE A 926 2.22 14.05 36.42
N SER A 927 2.54 15.30 36.08
CA SER A 927 3.91 15.81 35.97
C SER A 927 4.71 15.66 37.27
N GLY A 928 4.02 15.61 38.41
CA GLY A 928 4.57 15.36 39.74
C GLY A 928 4.75 13.89 40.13
N GLY A 929 4.40 12.95 39.24
CA GLY A 929 4.27 11.52 39.56
C GLY A 929 2.96 11.20 40.30
N ILE A 930 2.79 9.93 40.72
CA ILE A 930 1.56 9.51 41.42
C ILE A 930 1.47 10.22 42.79
N PRO A 931 0.40 10.97 43.08
CA PRO A 931 0.27 11.67 44.35
C PRO A 931 0.29 10.73 45.58
N THR A 932 0.97 11.13 46.66
CA THR A 932 1.29 10.23 47.79
C THR A 932 0.11 9.80 48.68
N ALA A 933 -1.00 10.53 48.68
CA ALA A 933 -2.20 10.16 49.45
C ALA A 933 -2.99 8.99 48.82
N TYR A 934 -2.54 8.51 47.65
CA TYR A 934 -3.28 7.65 46.73
C TYR A 934 -2.60 6.30 46.50
N ASN A 935 -1.45 6.06 47.17
CA ASN A 935 -0.64 4.84 47.04
C ASN A 935 -1.10 3.68 47.94
N THR A 936 -2.27 3.79 48.56
CA THR A 936 -2.93 2.62 49.15
C THR A 936 -3.73 1.97 48.06
N ASP A 937 -3.27 0.81 47.59
CA ASP A 937 -4.10 -0.14 46.84
C ASP A 937 -5.33 -0.44 47.72
N LEU A 938 -6.44 0.28 47.50
CA LEU A 938 -7.66 0.10 48.28
C LEU A 938 -8.35 -1.23 47.93
N THR A 939 -7.74 -2.03 47.04
CA THR A 939 -8.18 -3.37 46.67
C THR A 939 -8.38 -4.26 47.90
N ASP A 940 -7.47 -4.24 48.89
CA ASP A 940 -7.65 -5.02 50.13
C ASP A 940 -8.80 -4.49 51.02
N THR A 941 -9.25 -3.24 50.81
CA THR A 941 -10.33 -2.61 51.60
C THR A 941 -11.70 -2.80 50.94
N TYR A 942 -11.74 -3.03 49.62
CA TYR A 942 -12.97 -3.03 48.83
C TYR A 942 -13.24 -4.32 48.03
N ASP A 943 -12.27 -5.21 47.81
CA ASP A 943 -12.49 -6.51 47.14
C ASP A 943 -13.14 -7.57 48.05
N ASP A 944 -12.85 -7.57 49.36
CA ASP A 944 -13.39 -8.54 50.33
C ASP A 944 -14.92 -8.45 50.52
N ILE A 945 -15.59 -7.52 49.84
CA ILE A 945 -17.03 -7.26 49.93
C ILE A 945 -17.80 -7.86 48.74
N TYR A 946 -17.11 -8.29 47.67
CA TYR A 946 -17.75 -8.69 46.41
C TYR A 946 -17.28 -10.04 45.80
N ASP A 947 -16.29 -10.72 46.38
CA ASP A 947 -16.00 -12.14 46.09
C ASP A 947 -16.91 -13.10 46.90
#